data_AF-A0A412Y4G2-F1
#
_entry.id   AF-A0A412Y4G2-F1
#
_cell.length_a   1.000
_cell.length_b   1.000
_cell.length_c   1.000
_cell.angle_alpha   90.00
_cell.angle_beta   90.00
_cell.angle_gamma   90.00
#
_symmetry.space_group_name_H-M   'P 1'
#
loop_
_entity.id
_entity.type
_entity.pdbx_description
1 polymer ?
#
loop_
_entity_poly.entity_id
_entity_poly.type
_entity_poly.pdbx_seq_one_letter_code
_entity_poly.pdbx_strand_id
1 'polypeptide(L)'
;MRNRIDKIFLSVWGLFMPLYALGDDYGTFYEKFIDPPKEYRPAPLYVWNTQVTAELINHTMEDLHEQGFGGVFVHPRPGLKNEYLSDEWFSLFQHTLNTGKKLGMNVWVYDENTFPSGFAGGHVNAEMPESYNQGGSIVLYQYNKLPENIDNLYLILKEEAGNYVDVTANFLSERKKNGKYYVYVKSFEPRVAWHGGYSYVDLLYPGVTQKFLEVTGKGYEKVASKDFGKYLPGWFTDEPHVGPPGGGIRWTPDLFDTFYKRWKYDLKSYLPSLSLDVGPWKQVRHDYYQTLLDLFIERWAKPYYEYCSERGLALTGHYWEHAWPEITYGPDNMAMYAWQHVPGIDMLMNQFNEDEPQAQFGNVRSVKEVRSVANQLGRKRILCETYGASGWEERFEDFKRLGDWQTVLGVNFMNQHLSHLSLAGDRKYDCPPSFSEHSPWWRHYKNLNDHFSRLSVAMSVGEQINDILVIEPTTTIWMYYVTWASRPQLWNIGRSFQRFVTTLEKSQSEYDLGSEQVISDYGSICNHRFKVGQREYSTVVIPPLTENLNKRTFDLLKEFAKVGGKILAFAIPTLVDGCENREIVSFFQKNKSVIREKELTQEVVDKYLLPKDFRIVSNQGGNLFHHRRKMSDGEVMLLVNSDLNESSKGMVQLAGAGVVELNTFSGKVVDYPNSRSSENVKFDYELSPGGHLLVYVFEKKHHSYQSSPVTMQREYIMPVSPLKINPLADNVLVVDFCDLELADSVHKDIHIYEADQKVFKHFGFPEGNPWGTAIQYKKNIVERDINKHEGFKLTYHFQFDNLFNVSTADWKIVIERSNLYSIAINGIEVNNQTNEWWLDRDFCVLPLGKYICNGDNSLTLSIDSMNLDAEPAPIYVLGDFKLLSAEHGWKMVGLNNKIELGSWRVQGSPFYADAVTYEQSFQVPYCENMGYEVQLGKWNGTVSEVLVNGVSAGIIAFKPYTLDVSKLIRPGINQISVKVVGSNKNLFGPFHNESSIGFVTPNLYKGTVNYPAGKDYMQFDYGLYEPFLLVSKSK
;
A
#
# COMPACT_ATOMS: atom_id res chain seq x y z
N MET A 1 -19.17 -48.85 -31.84
CA MET A 1 -20.07 -47.79 -31.28
C MET A 1 -19.23 -46.72 -30.57
N ARG A 2 -18.43 -45.96 -31.33
CA ARG A 2 -17.54 -44.91 -30.78
C ARG A 2 -17.29 -43.77 -31.79
N ASN A 3 -18.24 -43.55 -32.71
CA ASN A 3 -18.12 -42.59 -33.82
C ASN A 3 -19.44 -41.87 -34.16
N ARG A 4 -20.32 -41.67 -33.17
CA ARG A 4 -21.61 -40.97 -33.36
C ARG A 4 -21.99 -40.00 -32.24
N ILE A 5 -21.10 -39.72 -31.28
CA ILE A 5 -21.36 -38.75 -30.20
C ILE A 5 -20.67 -37.40 -30.47
N ASP A 6 -19.62 -37.36 -31.28
CA ASP A 6 -18.89 -36.10 -31.58
C ASP A 6 -19.53 -35.21 -32.66
N LYS A 7 -20.69 -35.61 -33.22
CA LYS A 7 -21.40 -34.83 -34.26
C LYS A 7 -22.71 -34.20 -33.80
N ILE A 8 -23.10 -34.36 -32.54
CA ILE A 8 -24.25 -33.64 -31.94
C ILE A 8 -23.76 -32.55 -30.96
N PHE A 9 -22.49 -32.57 -30.53
CA PHE A 9 -21.89 -31.51 -29.71
C PHE A 9 -21.45 -30.26 -30.49
N LEU A 10 -21.61 -30.24 -31.82
CA LEU A 10 -21.10 -29.17 -32.70
C LEU A 10 -22.19 -28.32 -33.37
N SER A 11 -23.47 -28.45 -32.98
CA SER A 11 -24.57 -27.70 -33.62
C SER A 11 -25.49 -26.91 -32.68
N VAL A 12 -25.11 -26.69 -31.42
CA VAL A 12 -25.86 -25.80 -30.48
C VAL A 12 -25.00 -24.63 -29.97
N TRP A 13 -23.70 -24.61 -30.23
CA TRP A 13 -22.81 -23.46 -29.95
C TRP A 13 -22.61 -22.50 -31.14
N GLY A 14 -23.31 -22.74 -32.26
CA GLY A 14 -23.23 -21.92 -33.48
C GLY A 14 -24.20 -20.73 -33.55
N LEU A 15 -24.94 -20.43 -32.48
CA LEU A 15 -25.93 -19.33 -32.45
C LEU A 15 -25.73 -18.31 -31.32
N PHE A 16 -24.64 -18.42 -30.55
CA PHE A 16 -24.06 -17.29 -29.84
C PHE A 16 -22.67 -17.05 -30.43
N MET A 17 -22.65 -16.39 -31.59
CA MET A 17 -21.50 -15.54 -31.89
C MET A 17 -21.28 -14.67 -30.66
N PRO A 18 -20.06 -14.56 -30.11
CA PRO A 18 -19.77 -13.43 -29.26
C PRO A 18 -20.10 -12.21 -30.12
N LEU A 19 -20.94 -11.29 -29.62
CA LEU A 19 -20.87 -9.93 -30.11
C LEU A 19 -19.39 -9.57 -30.05
N TYR A 20 -18.77 -9.50 -31.22
CA TYR A 20 -17.43 -8.97 -31.38
C TYR A 20 -17.37 -7.69 -30.57
N ALA A 21 -16.29 -7.54 -29.81
CA ALA A 21 -15.91 -6.34 -29.10
C ALA A 21 -16.38 -5.11 -29.89
N LEU A 22 -17.43 -4.44 -29.40
CA LEU A 22 -17.50 -3.00 -29.55
C LEU A 22 -16.22 -2.54 -28.87
N GLY A 23 -15.18 -2.26 -29.67
CA GLY A 23 -13.92 -1.76 -29.14
C GLY A 23 -14.24 -0.55 -28.29
N ASP A 24 -13.54 -0.38 -27.16
CA ASP A 24 -13.72 0.83 -26.36
C ASP A 24 -13.49 2.03 -27.31
N ASP A 25 -14.49 2.89 -27.41
CA ASP A 25 -14.48 4.11 -28.22
C ASP A 25 -14.60 5.34 -27.30
N TYR A 26 -14.37 6.53 -27.84
CA TYR A 26 -14.44 7.75 -27.03
C TYR A 26 -15.80 7.92 -26.34
N GLY A 27 -16.90 7.58 -27.01
CA GLY A 27 -18.25 7.76 -26.47
C GLY A 27 -18.50 6.92 -25.22
N THR A 28 -18.24 5.61 -25.31
CA THR A 28 -18.38 4.68 -24.20
C THR A 28 -17.40 4.95 -23.06
N PHE A 29 -16.19 5.40 -23.37
CA PHE A 29 -15.23 5.88 -22.37
C PHE A 29 -15.71 7.15 -21.67
N TYR A 30 -16.19 8.14 -22.42
CA TYR A 30 -16.61 9.44 -21.91
C TYR A 30 -17.79 9.32 -20.92
N GLU A 31 -18.76 8.46 -21.20
CA GLU A 31 -19.88 8.17 -20.29
C GLU A 31 -19.37 7.68 -18.92
N LYS A 32 -18.45 6.71 -18.92
CA LYS A 32 -17.82 6.20 -17.69
C LYS A 32 -16.89 7.21 -17.04
N PHE A 33 -16.25 8.09 -17.80
CA PHE A 33 -15.34 9.10 -17.27
C PHE A 33 -16.08 10.17 -16.47
N ILE A 34 -17.25 10.63 -16.93
CA ILE A 34 -18.02 11.64 -16.20
C ILE A 34 -18.58 11.07 -14.90
N ASP A 35 -19.13 9.85 -14.98
CA ASP A 35 -19.72 9.13 -13.84
C ASP A 35 -19.11 7.72 -13.71
N PRO A 36 -17.95 7.60 -13.04
CA PRO A 36 -17.26 6.32 -12.89
C PRO A 36 -18.12 5.27 -12.19
N PRO A 37 -18.36 4.11 -12.84
CA PRO A 37 -19.01 2.97 -12.21
C PRO A 37 -18.25 2.49 -10.96
N LYS A 38 -18.96 1.84 -10.04
CA LYS A 38 -18.44 1.38 -8.74
C LYS A 38 -17.16 0.52 -8.86
N GLU A 39 -17.03 -0.29 -9.92
CA GLU A 39 -15.87 -1.15 -10.14
C GLU A 39 -14.57 -0.41 -10.48
N TYR A 40 -14.68 0.87 -10.88
CA TYR A 40 -13.54 1.74 -11.14
C TYR A 40 -13.20 2.65 -9.96
N ARG A 41 -14.07 2.73 -8.96
CA ARG A 41 -13.79 3.51 -7.76
C ARG A 41 -12.86 2.73 -6.82
N PRO A 42 -12.06 3.43 -6.00
CA PRO A 42 -11.26 2.77 -4.97
C PRO A 42 -12.12 1.96 -3.99
N ALA A 43 -11.48 1.01 -3.30
CA ALA A 43 -12.09 0.23 -2.24
C ALA A 43 -11.05 0.03 -1.13
N PRO A 44 -11.25 0.57 0.10
CA PRO A 44 -10.24 0.50 1.14
C PRO A 44 -10.31 -0.82 1.89
N LEU A 45 -9.26 -1.13 2.66
CA LEU A 45 -9.31 -2.14 3.70
C LEU A 45 -10.23 -1.63 4.82
N TYR A 46 -11.43 -2.21 4.92
CA TYR A 46 -12.45 -1.87 5.90
C TYR A 46 -12.25 -2.70 7.16
N VAL A 47 -11.63 -2.06 8.15
CA VAL A 47 -11.01 -2.75 9.28
C VAL A 47 -11.99 -2.98 10.41
N TRP A 48 -12.23 -4.26 10.69
CA TRP A 48 -12.99 -4.73 11.84
C TRP A 48 -12.04 -4.99 13.01
N ASN A 49 -11.94 -4.01 13.90
CA ASN A 49 -11.00 -4.00 15.03
C ASN A 49 -11.65 -3.63 16.37
N THR A 50 -12.94 -3.91 16.54
CA THR A 50 -13.68 -3.69 17.78
C THR A 50 -14.81 -4.73 17.93
N GLN A 51 -15.76 -4.52 18.84
CA GLN A 51 -17.04 -5.22 18.82
C GLN A 51 -17.86 -4.71 17.62
N VAL A 52 -17.91 -5.48 16.55
CA VAL A 52 -18.63 -5.11 15.34
C VAL A 52 -20.12 -5.36 15.53
N THR A 53 -20.94 -4.38 15.13
CA THR A 53 -22.40 -4.45 15.15
C THR A 53 -22.99 -4.00 13.81
N ALA A 54 -24.26 -4.33 13.58
CA ALA A 54 -24.97 -3.94 12.36
C ALA A 54 -25.10 -2.41 12.22
N GLU A 55 -25.26 -1.70 13.33
CA GLU A 55 -25.35 -0.24 13.40
C GLU A 55 -24.03 0.41 12.97
N LEU A 56 -22.91 -0.09 13.49
CA LEU A 56 -21.58 0.40 13.14
C LEU A 56 -21.27 0.13 11.66
N ILE A 57 -21.65 -1.05 11.14
CA ILE A 57 -21.55 -1.37 9.71
C ILE A 57 -22.35 -0.39 8.86
N ASN A 58 -23.60 -0.08 9.24
CA ASN A 58 -24.43 0.84 8.47
C ASN A 58 -23.79 2.24 8.41
N HIS A 59 -23.40 2.78 9.56
CA HIS A 59 -22.77 4.11 9.64
C HIS A 59 -21.51 4.19 8.79
N THR A 60 -20.55 3.27 8.97
CA THR A 60 -19.27 3.37 8.26
C THR A 60 -19.39 3.08 6.77
N MET A 61 -20.29 2.18 6.35
CA MET A 61 -20.54 1.94 4.93
C MET A 61 -21.18 3.16 4.25
N GLU A 62 -22.09 3.85 4.93
CA GLU A 62 -22.68 5.10 4.44
C GLU A 62 -21.62 6.21 4.34
N ASP A 63 -20.79 6.39 5.36
CA ASP A 63 -19.70 7.38 5.38
C ASP A 63 -18.68 7.14 4.24
N LEU A 64 -18.24 5.89 4.04
CA LEU A 64 -17.35 5.51 2.93
C LEU A 64 -18.03 5.74 1.56
N HIS A 65 -19.31 5.42 1.43
CA HIS A 65 -20.06 5.69 0.20
C HIS A 65 -20.10 7.19 -0.12
N GLU A 66 -20.36 8.04 0.88
CA GLU A 66 -20.38 9.50 0.74
C GLU A 66 -19.03 10.06 0.30
N GLN A 67 -17.92 9.47 0.77
CA GLN A 67 -16.57 9.79 0.30
C GLN A 67 -16.20 9.17 -1.06
N GLY A 68 -17.14 8.55 -1.77
CA GLY A 68 -16.96 8.12 -3.16
C GLY A 68 -16.20 6.80 -3.33
N PHE A 69 -16.17 5.94 -2.32
CA PHE A 69 -15.69 4.57 -2.48
C PHE A 69 -16.72 3.69 -3.22
N GLY A 70 -16.25 2.80 -4.09
CA GLY A 70 -17.11 1.86 -4.82
C GLY A 70 -17.18 0.48 -4.19
N GLY A 71 -16.44 0.25 -3.12
CA GLY A 71 -16.44 -1.01 -2.39
C GLY A 71 -15.57 -0.97 -1.15
N VAL A 72 -15.47 -2.11 -0.48
CA VAL A 72 -14.63 -2.35 0.69
C VAL A 72 -14.05 -3.76 0.66
N PHE A 73 -12.90 -3.95 1.28
CA PHE A 73 -12.35 -5.27 1.63
C PHE A 73 -12.54 -5.47 3.14
N VAL A 74 -13.41 -6.40 3.56
CA VAL A 74 -13.68 -6.62 4.99
C VAL A 74 -12.47 -7.28 5.64
N HIS A 75 -11.72 -6.51 6.44
CA HIS A 75 -10.41 -6.88 6.98
C HIS A 75 -10.46 -7.01 8.50
N PRO A 76 -10.41 -8.22 9.07
CA PRO A 76 -10.22 -8.38 10.51
C PRO A 76 -8.79 -7.97 10.91
N ARG A 77 -8.65 -7.16 11.96
CA ARG A 77 -7.35 -6.72 12.52
C ARG A 77 -7.33 -6.89 14.04
N PRO A 78 -6.15 -6.78 14.69
CA PRO A 78 -6.06 -6.78 16.14
C PRO A 78 -7.05 -5.78 16.77
N GLY A 79 -7.77 -6.25 17.79
CA GLY A 79 -8.88 -5.53 18.41
C GLY A 79 -10.27 -6.08 18.10
N LEU A 80 -10.40 -6.96 17.10
CA LEU A 80 -11.64 -7.68 16.80
C LEU A 80 -12.10 -8.52 18.01
N LYS A 81 -13.35 -8.31 18.46
CA LYS A 81 -13.94 -9.07 19.56
C LYS A 81 -14.86 -10.21 19.10
N ASN A 82 -15.48 -10.06 17.93
CA ASN A 82 -16.29 -11.12 17.33
C ASN A 82 -15.40 -12.30 16.94
N GLU A 83 -15.93 -13.52 17.03
CA GLU A 83 -15.18 -14.72 16.65
C GLU A 83 -15.07 -14.84 15.12
N TYR A 84 -13.84 -14.79 14.61
CA TYR A 84 -13.55 -14.98 13.18
C TYR A 84 -14.09 -16.33 12.68
N LEU A 85 -14.73 -16.34 11.51
CA LEU A 85 -15.38 -17.51 10.88
C LEU A 85 -16.49 -18.19 11.72
N SER A 86 -17.05 -17.50 12.73
CA SER A 86 -18.27 -17.95 13.41
C SER A 86 -19.54 -17.65 12.60
N ASP A 87 -20.69 -18.22 13.00
CA ASP A 87 -21.98 -17.85 12.41
C ASP A 87 -22.30 -16.35 12.61
N GLU A 88 -21.83 -15.74 13.72
CA GLU A 88 -21.95 -14.30 13.96
C GLU A 88 -21.15 -13.48 12.94
N TRP A 89 -19.88 -13.86 12.70
CA TRP A 89 -19.03 -13.26 11.69
C TRP A 89 -19.70 -13.27 10.31
N PHE A 90 -20.19 -14.44 9.86
CA PHE A 90 -20.84 -14.55 8.56
C PHE A 90 -22.17 -13.80 8.49
N SER A 91 -22.90 -13.67 9.61
CA SER A 91 -24.10 -12.84 9.68
C SER A 91 -23.78 -11.35 9.50
N LEU A 92 -22.74 -10.85 10.17
CA LEU A 92 -22.26 -9.47 10.03
C LEU A 92 -21.72 -9.20 8.62
N PHE A 93 -21.00 -10.17 8.03
CA PHE A 93 -20.53 -10.07 6.66
C PHE A 93 -21.71 -10.01 5.67
N GLN A 94 -22.71 -10.86 5.85
CA GLN A 94 -23.94 -10.84 5.06
C GLN A 94 -24.66 -9.49 5.19
N HIS A 95 -24.71 -8.93 6.39
CA HIS A 95 -25.27 -7.61 6.64
C HIS A 95 -24.50 -6.53 5.87
N THR A 96 -23.17 -6.55 5.93
CA THR A 96 -22.28 -5.66 5.16
C THR A 96 -22.51 -5.77 3.66
N LEU A 97 -22.59 -6.99 3.13
CA LEU A 97 -22.89 -7.25 1.72
C LEU A 97 -24.27 -6.71 1.32
N ASN A 98 -25.28 -6.86 2.18
CA ASN A 98 -26.62 -6.31 1.93
C ASN A 98 -26.64 -4.78 1.97
N THR A 99 -25.90 -4.16 2.89
CA THR A 99 -25.73 -2.70 2.95
C THR A 99 -24.98 -2.20 1.71
N GLY A 100 -23.90 -2.87 1.31
CA GLY A 100 -23.18 -2.58 0.07
C GLY A 100 -24.09 -2.61 -1.17
N LYS A 101 -24.99 -3.60 -1.28
CA LYS A 101 -25.98 -3.64 -2.38
C LYS A 101 -26.91 -2.42 -2.40
N LYS A 102 -27.37 -1.97 -1.23
CA LYS A 102 -28.25 -0.79 -1.12
C LYS A 102 -27.53 0.48 -1.54
N LEU A 103 -26.25 0.59 -1.20
CA LEU A 103 -25.39 1.74 -1.53
C LEU A 103 -24.76 1.66 -2.93
N GLY A 104 -24.90 0.53 -3.63
CA GLY A 104 -24.22 0.33 -4.91
C GLY A 104 -22.72 0.11 -4.78
N MET A 105 -22.26 -0.50 -3.68
CA MET A 105 -20.87 -0.84 -3.40
C MET A 105 -20.59 -2.34 -3.55
N ASN A 106 -19.34 -2.69 -3.83
CA ASN A 106 -18.83 -4.06 -3.78
C ASN A 106 -18.27 -4.39 -2.39
N VAL A 107 -18.41 -5.64 -1.96
CA VAL A 107 -17.83 -6.14 -0.69
C VAL A 107 -16.94 -7.33 -1.01
N TRP A 108 -15.64 -7.13 -0.85
CA TRP A 108 -14.61 -8.14 -1.05
C TRP A 108 -14.30 -8.85 0.25
N VAL A 109 -13.87 -10.11 0.15
CA VAL A 109 -13.35 -10.86 1.28
C VAL A 109 -11.85 -10.63 1.38
N TYR A 110 -11.40 -10.26 2.57
CA TYR A 110 -10.03 -10.46 2.98
C TYR A 110 -9.92 -11.87 3.58
N ASP A 111 -9.01 -12.69 3.07
CA ASP A 111 -9.06 -14.15 3.27
C ASP A 111 -8.52 -14.65 4.63
N GLU A 112 -7.86 -13.78 5.38
CA GLU A 112 -7.14 -14.11 6.60
C GLU A 112 -7.61 -13.28 7.80
N ASN A 113 -7.35 -13.77 9.02
CA ASN A 113 -7.40 -12.93 10.22
C ASN A 113 -6.10 -12.12 10.31
N THR A 114 -6.14 -10.82 9.99
CA THR A 114 -4.98 -9.91 9.87
C THR A 114 -4.06 -10.19 8.68
N PHE A 115 -2.95 -10.92 8.81
CA PHE A 115 -1.99 -11.32 7.73
C PHE A 115 -0.83 -12.12 8.39
N PRO A 116 -0.01 -12.89 7.66
CA PRO A 116 -0.09 -13.25 6.23
C PRO A 116 -1.04 -14.42 5.95
N SER A 117 -1.58 -14.52 4.73
CA SER A 117 -2.53 -15.57 4.35
C SER A 117 -1.96 -16.99 4.49
N GLY A 118 -2.81 -17.91 4.98
CA GLY A 118 -2.62 -19.35 4.87
C GLY A 118 -2.97 -20.14 6.13
N PHE A 119 -3.08 -19.47 7.28
CA PHE A 119 -3.30 -20.13 8.58
C PHE A 119 -4.72 -19.96 9.14
N ALA A 120 -5.53 -19.08 8.53
CA ALA A 120 -6.93 -18.80 8.84
C ALA A 120 -7.15 -18.48 10.33
N GLY A 121 -6.36 -17.57 10.91
CA GLY A 121 -6.41 -17.23 12.34
C GLY A 121 -6.05 -18.39 13.27
N GLY A 122 -5.38 -19.43 12.78
CA GLY A 122 -4.98 -20.63 13.50
C GLY A 122 -5.88 -21.85 13.24
N HIS A 123 -6.96 -21.70 12.47
CA HIS A 123 -7.91 -22.78 12.18
C HIS A 123 -7.29 -23.86 11.29
N VAL A 124 -6.44 -23.50 10.32
CA VAL A 124 -5.73 -24.50 9.49
C VAL A 124 -4.80 -25.35 10.36
N ASN A 125 -4.05 -24.71 11.27
CA ASN A 125 -3.15 -25.41 12.19
C ASN A 125 -3.91 -26.39 13.09
N ALA A 126 -5.08 -25.96 13.58
CA ALA A 126 -5.91 -26.78 14.47
C ALA A 126 -6.53 -28.00 13.75
N GLU A 127 -6.95 -27.84 12.50
CA GLU A 127 -7.58 -28.91 11.71
C GLU A 127 -6.60 -29.80 10.94
N MET A 128 -5.39 -29.28 10.64
CA MET A 128 -4.34 -29.96 9.88
C MET A 128 -2.97 -29.70 10.53
N PRO A 129 -2.64 -30.34 11.66
CA PRO A 129 -1.37 -30.10 12.38
C PRO A 129 -0.11 -30.34 11.54
N GLU A 130 -0.18 -31.25 10.56
CA GLU A 130 0.88 -31.52 9.58
C GLU A 130 1.22 -30.32 8.71
N SER A 131 0.35 -29.31 8.64
CA SER A 131 0.63 -28.04 7.93
C SER A 131 1.84 -27.29 8.48
N TYR A 132 2.27 -27.50 9.73
CA TYR A 132 3.40 -26.74 10.31
C TYR A 132 4.39 -27.61 11.10
N ASN A 133 4.00 -28.83 11.51
CA ASN A 133 4.80 -29.65 12.44
C ASN A 133 5.83 -30.58 11.77
N GLN A 134 6.06 -30.46 10.46
CA GLN A 134 7.00 -31.32 9.72
C GLN A 134 8.45 -30.82 9.76
N GLY A 135 8.64 -29.56 10.15
CA GLY A 135 9.87 -28.78 9.97
C GLY A 135 9.77 -28.00 8.66
N GLY A 136 9.98 -26.68 8.71
CA GLY A 136 9.86 -25.81 7.52
C GLY A 136 11.21 -25.46 6.88
N SER A 137 12.32 -25.78 7.54
CA SER A 137 13.65 -25.61 6.96
C SER A 137 14.65 -26.60 7.56
N ILE A 138 15.82 -26.71 6.92
CA ILE A 138 16.99 -27.39 7.45
C ILE A 138 18.16 -26.40 7.59
N VAL A 139 18.70 -26.28 8.81
CA VAL A 139 19.76 -25.33 9.15
C VAL A 139 21.11 -26.04 9.14
N LEU A 140 22.11 -25.43 8.48
CA LEU A 140 23.47 -25.96 8.37
C LEU A 140 24.34 -25.53 9.55
N TYR A 141 24.98 -26.51 10.18
CA TYR A 141 26.08 -26.34 11.13
C TYR A 141 27.33 -27.08 10.64
N GLN A 142 28.50 -26.45 10.76
CA GLN A 142 29.77 -27.04 10.35
C GLN A 142 30.60 -27.43 11.56
N TYR A 143 31.15 -28.65 11.56
CA TYR A 143 31.95 -29.18 12.66
C TYR A 143 33.22 -29.85 12.14
N ASN A 144 34.34 -29.66 12.85
CA ASN A 144 35.56 -30.46 12.66
C ASN A 144 35.54 -31.78 13.46
N LYS A 145 34.58 -31.91 14.37
CA LYS A 145 34.27 -33.08 15.19
C LYS A 145 32.82 -32.98 15.66
N LEU A 146 32.04 -34.03 15.47
CA LEU A 146 30.62 -34.00 15.78
C LEU A 146 30.38 -33.87 17.30
N PRO A 147 29.36 -33.10 17.73
CA PRO A 147 28.89 -33.07 19.11
C PRO A 147 28.43 -34.44 19.63
N GLU A 148 28.34 -34.59 20.96
CA GLU A 148 27.85 -35.83 21.57
C GLU A 148 26.38 -36.11 21.23
N ASN A 149 25.56 -35.06 21.25
CA ASN A 149 24.14 -35.07 20.93
C ASN A 149 23.82 -33.90 19.99
N ILE A 150 22.88 -34.11 19.08
CA ILE A 150 22.43 -33.11 18.11
C ILE A 150 20.90 -33.18 18.07
N ASP A 151 20.24 -32.15 18.59
CA ASP A 151 18.77 -32.08 18.59
C ASP A 151 18.24 -31.83 17.18
N ASN A 152 17.08 -32.42 16.88
CA ASN A 152 16.41 -32.31 15.57
C ASN A 152 17.32 -32.71 14.38
N LEU A 153 18.29 -33.59 14.61
CA LEU A 153 19.20 -34.07 13.56
C LEU A 153 18.42 -34.62 12.38
N TYR A 154 18.69 -34.06 11.19
CA TYR A 154 18.09 -34.51 9.94
C TYR A 154 19.10 -35.29 9.08
N LEU A 155 20.27 -34.71 8.84
CA LEU A 155 21.28 -35.25 7.93
C LEU A 155 22.69 -34.85 8.37
N ILE A 156 23.65 -35.75 8.25
CA ILE A 156 25.08 -35.48 8.41
C ILE A 156 25.79 -35.83 7.11
N LEU A 157 26.36 -34.82 6.47
CA LEU A 157 27.27 -35.02 5.35
C LEU A 157 28.71 -34.87 5.82
N LYS A 158 29.57 -35.81 5.42
CA LYS A 158 31.01 -35.72 5.62
C LYS A 158 31.70 -35.41 4.31
N GLU A 159 32.58 -34.41 4.32
CA GLU A 159 33.38 -34.07 3.15
C GLU A 159 34.54 -35.06 3.00
N GLU A 160 34.56 -35.77 1.87
CA GLU A 160 35.59 -36.73 1.50
C GLU A 160 36.06 -36.44 0.06
N ALA A 161 37.29 -35.93 -0.07
CA ALA A 161 37.89 -35.56 -1.37
C ALA A 161 37.01 -34.64 -2.24
N GLY A 162 36.32 -33.68 -1.62
CA GLY A 162 35.43 -32.73 -2.30
C GLY A 162 34.02 -33.27 -2.59
N ASN A 163 33.72 -34.51 -2.23
CA ASN A 163 32.37 -35.08 -2.26
C ASN A 163 31.74 -35.05 -0.87
N TYR A 164 30.41 -35.10 -0.80
CA TYR A 164 29.65 -35.10 0.45
C TYR A 164 28.91 -36.43 0.61
N VAL A 165 29.37 -37.24 1.56
CA VAL A 165 28.84 -38.57 1.85
C VAL A 165 27.88 -38.51 3.03
N ASP A 166 26.67 -39.05 2.89
CA ASP A 166 25.72 -39.20 3.99
C ASP A 166 26.25 -40.23 5.00
N VAL A 167 26.58 -39.76 6.19
CA VAL A 167 27.05 -40.56 7.31
C VAL A 167 26.09 -40.53 8.50
N THR A 168 24.85 -40.10 8.28
CA THR A 168 23.83 -39.93 9.33
C THR A 168 23.62 -41.22 10.12
N ALA A 169 23.47 -42.34 9.42
CA ALA A 169 23.33 -43.67 10.03
C ALA A 169 24.58 -44.10 10.85
N ASN A 170 25.73 -43.48 10.59
CA ASN A 170 27.01 -43.78 11.22
C ASN A 170 27.40 -42.78 12.33
N PHE A 171 26.49 -41.87 12.73
CA PHE A 171 26.72 -40.80 13.71
C PHE A 171 27.53 -41.24 14.94
N LEU A 172 27.13 -42.32 15.62
CA LEU A 172 27.78 -42.79 16.85
C LEU A 172 29.25 -43.19 16.65
N SER A 173 29.60 -43.64 15.43
CA SER A 173 30.96 -44.01 15.06
C SER A 173 31.77 -42.82 14.54
N GLU A 174 31.16 -41.95 13.72
CA GLU A 174 31.81 -40.76 13.17
C GLU A 174 32.09 -39.70 14.24
N ARG A 175 31.26 -39.57 15.29
CA ARG A 175 31.52 -38.60 16.38
C ARG A 175 32.81 -38.83 17.16
N LYS A 176 33.40 -40.03 17.04
CA LYS A 176 34.71 -40.37 17.61
C LYS A 176 35.89 -39.97 16.72
N LYS A 177 35.62 -39.56 15.47
CA LYS A 177 36.62 -39.23 14.45
C LYS A 177 36.66 -37.72 14.20
N ASN A 178 37.83 -37.20 13.84
CA ASN A 178 37.94 -35.86 13.26
C ASN A 178 37.56 -35.91 11.79
N GLY A 179 36.94 -34.85 11.29
CA GLY A 179 36.50 -34.73 9.90
C GLY A 179 35.73 -33.43 9.69
N LYS A 180 35.56 -33.01 8.44
CA LYS A 180 34.70 -31.88 8.12
C LYS A 180 33.27 -32.40 7.94
N TYR A 181 32.42 -32.09 8.90
CA TYR A 181 31.02 -32.48 8.91
C TYR A 181 30.12 -31.28 8.69
N TYR A 182 29.07 -31.50 7.90
CA TYR A 182 28.01 -30.57 7.58
C TYR A 182 26.73 -31.19 8.12
N VAL A 183 26.29 -30.68 9.26
CA VAL A 183 25.16 -31.19 10.01
C VAL A 183 23.95 -30.33 9.69
N TYR A 184 22.89 -30.96 9.21
CA TYR A 184 21.60 -30.33 8.96
C TYR A 184 20.63 -30.77 10.04
N VAL A 185 20.01 -29.79 10.70
CA VAL A 185 18.95 -30.01 11.69
C VAL A 185 17.66 -29.38 11.19
N LYS A 186 16.51 -29.99 11.51
CA LYS A 186 15.22 -29.38 11.20
C LYS A 186 14.97 -28.15 12.08
N SER A 187 14.47 -27.09 11.46
CA SER A 187 13.92 -25.92 12.14
C SER A 187 12.41 -25.85 11.93
N PHE A 188 11.71 -25.34 12.94
CA PHE A 188 10.26 -25.27 12.99
C PHE A 188 9.85 -23.81 13.20
N GLU A 189 8.74 -23.43 12.58
CA GLU A 189 8.15 -22.11 12.83
C GLU A 189 7.74 -21.99 14.30
N PRO A 190 8.13 -20.91 15.01
CA PRO A 190 7.78 -20.73 16.40
C PRO A 190 6.27 -20.53 16.54
N ARG A 191 5.72 -20.99 17.67
CA ARG A 191 4.36 -20.61 18.06
C ARG A 191 4.40 -19.18 18.58
N VAL A 192 3.64 -18.29 17.96
CA VAL A 192 3.60 -16.86 18.31
C VAL A 192 2.18 -16.36 18.42
N ALA A 193 1.96 -15.34 19.26
CA ALA A 193 0.65 -14.73 19.45
C ALA A 193 0.08 -14.18 18.13
N TRP A 194 0.95 -13.68 17.25
CA TRP A 194 0.58 -13.21 15.91
C TRP A 194 -0.03 -14.28 15.01
N HIS A 195 0.22 -15.57 15.21
CA HIS A 195 -0.40 -16.63 14.41
C HIS A 195 -1.52 -17.35 15.18
N GLY A 196 -2.31 -16.62 15.96
CA GLY A 196 -3.38 -17.21 16.79
C GLY A 196 -2.85 -18.08 17.94
N GLY A 197 -1.58 -17.93 18.32
CA GLY A 197 -0.90 -18.85 19.24
C GLY A 197 -0.43 -20.15 18.58
N TYR A 198 -0.44 -20.23 17.25
CA TYR A 198 0.14 -21.32 16.44
C TYR A 198 1.40 -20.83 15.71
N SER A 199 1.85 -21.61 14.75
CA SER A 199 2.99 -21.32 13.86
C SER A 199 2.47 -20.95 12.48
N TYR A 200 3.27 -20.26 11.67
CA TYR A 200 2.93 -20.12 10.25
C TYR A 200 2.95 -21.50 9.56
N VAL A 201 2.14 -21.64 8.53
CA VAL A 201 1.95 -22.92 7.81
C VAL A 201 2.98 -23.10 6.69
N ASP A 202 3.25 -24.36 6.33
CA ASP A 202 4.02 -24.72 5.16
C ASP A 202 3.13 -24.74 3.92
N LEU A 203 3.10 -23.63 3.18
CA LEU A 203 2.36 -23.53 1.91
C LEU A 203 2.88 -24.49 0.82
N LEU A 204 4.09 -25.03 0.99
CA LEU A 204 4.62 -26.07 0.11
C LEU A 204 4.19 -27.46 0.55
N TYR A 205 3.57 -27.67 1.71
CA TYR A 205 3.05 -28.98 2.10
C TYR A 205 1.76 -29.30 1.31
N PRO A 206 1.64 -30.47 0.66
CA PRO A 206 0.45 -30.82 -0.12
C PRO A 206 -0.83 -30.77 0.72
N GLY A 207 -1.87 -30.08 0.22
CA GLY A 207 -3.19 -30.02 0.85
C GLY A 207 -3.44 -28.79 1.75
N VAL A 208 -2.39 -28.04 2.13
CA VAL A 208 -2.54 -26.87 3.03
C VAL A 208 -3.45 -25.80 2.44
N THR A 209 -3.25 -25.41 1.19
CA THR A 209 -4.10 -24.41 0.52
C THR A 209 -5.54 -24.88 0.36
N GLN A 210 -5.76 -26.15 0.04
CA GLN A 210 -7.11 -26.72 -0.05
C GLN A 210 -7.80 -26.68 1.32
N LYS A 211 -7.07 -26.98 2.40
CA LYS A 211 -7.58 -26.87 3.76
C LYS A 211 -7.87 -25.41 4.12
N PHE A 212 -6.98 -24.47 3.78
CA PHE A 212 -7.20 -23.04 4.00
C PHE A 212 -8.49 -22.56 3.32
N LEU A 213 -8.66 -22.86 2.03
CA LEU A 213 -9.87 -22.50 1.26
C LEU A 213 -11.13 -23.20 1.78
N GLU A 214 -11.01 -24.45 2.25
CA GLU A 214 -12.12 -25.15 2.89
C GLU A 214 -12.59 -24.44 4.16
N VAL A 215 -11.64 -24.05 5.02
CA VAL A 215 -11.89 -23.41 6.31
C VAL A 215 -12.48 -22.01 6.12
N THR A 216 -11.87 -21.19 5.26
CA THR A 216 -12.29 -19.80 5.06
C THR A 216 -13.52 -19.71 4.16
N GLY A 217 -13.60 -20.53 3.11
CA GLY A 217 -14.60 -20.42 2.05
C GLY A 217 -16.01 -20.86 2.42
N LYS A 218 -16.16 -21.95 3.19
CA LYS A 218 -17.47 -22.61 3.44
C LYS A 218 -18.55 -21.66 3.96
N GLY A 219 -18.21 -20.78 4.90
CA GLY A 219 -19.19 -19.86 5.47
C GLY A 219 -19.59 -18.73 4.53
N TYR A 220 -18.64 -18.20 3.75
CA TYR A 220 -18.95 -17.20 2.73
C TYR A 220 -19.80 -17.79 1.59
N GLU A 221 -19.53 -19.02 1.16
CA GLU A 221 -20.37 -19.72 0.18
C GLU A 221 -21.82 -19.88 0.69
N LYS A 222 -21.99 -20.25 1.97
CA LYS A 222 -23.30 -20.44 2.61
C LYS A 222 -24.13 -19.16 2.60
N VAL A 223 -23.52 -18.01 2.90
CA VAL A 223 -24.27 -16.74 3.06
C VAL A 223 -24.33 -15.95 1.75
N ALA A 224 -23.23 -15.86 1.00
CA ALA A 224 -23.04 -14.87 -0.08
C ALA A 224 -22.92 -15.45 -1.50
N SER A 225 -23.03 -16.77 -1.71
CA SER A 225 -22.82 -17.39 -3.04
C SER A 225 -23.67 -16.81 -4.19
N LYS A 226 -24.87 -16.29 -3.89
CA LYS A 226 -25.75 -15.64 -4.89
C LYS A 226 -25.19 -14.33 -5.44
N ASP A 227 -24.21 -13.75 -4.76
CA ASP A 227 -23.63 -12.44 -5.06
C ASP A 227 -22.21 -12.52 -5.64
N PHE A 228 -21.66 -13.73 -5.75
CA PHE A 228 -20.36 -14.00 -6.33
C PHE A 228 -20.25 -13.44 -7.75
N GLY A 229 -19.16 -12.71 -8.01
CA GLY A 229 -18.89 -12.04 -9.27
C GLY A 229 -19.76 -10.79 -9.54
N LYS A 230 -20.67 -10.41 -8.63
CA LYS A 230 -21.61 -9.28 -8.84
C LYS A 230 -21.48 -8.16 -7.81
N TYR A 231 -21.75 -8.47 -6.54
CA TYR A 231 -21.58 -7.55 -5.41
C TYR A 231 -20.46 -8.00 -4.47
N LEU A 232 -20.05 -9.26 -4.61
CA LEU A 232 -18.88 -9.82 -3.99
C LEU A 232 -17.96 -10.27 -5.12
N PRO A 233 -16.96 -9.47 -5.52
CA PRO A 233 -16.20 -9.74 -6.74
C PRO A 233 -15.13 -10.81 -6.55
N GLY A 234 -14.52 -10.91 -5.37
CA GLY A 234 -13.32 -11.72 -5.20
C GLY A 234 -12.70 -11.66 -3.81
N TRP A 235 -11.63 -12.45 -3.68
CA TRP A 235 -10.85 -12.66 -2.45
C TRP A 235 -9.53 -11.90 -2.57
N PHE A 236 -9.13 -11.24 -1.50
CA PHE A 236 -7.82 -10.64 -1.31
C PHE A 236 -6.96 -11.57 -0.46
N THR A 237 -5.79 -11.95 -0.98
CA THR A 237 -4.75 -12.67 -0.25
C THR A 237 -3.56 -11.75 0.03
N ASP A 238 -3.05 -11.77 1.24
CA ASP A 238 -2.02 -10.85 1.73
C ASP A 238 -0.75 -11.60 2.11
N GLU A 239 0.35 -11.27 1.44
CA GLU A 239 1.70 -11.70 1.78
C GLU A 239 1.93 -13.22 2.03
N PRO A 240 1.25 -14.16 1.34
CA PRO A 240 1.57 -15.59 1.50
C PRO A 240 3.02 -15.84 1.07
N HIS A 241 3.77 -16.60 1.88
CA HIS A 241 5.22 -16.72 1.67
C HIS A 241 5.81 -18.11 1.90
N VAL A 242 6.99 -18.31 1.34
CA VAL A 242 7.82 -19.51 1.49
C VAL A 242 9.11 -19.26 2.27
N GLY A 243 9.17 -18.16 3.04
CA GLY A 243 10.27 -17.85 3.96
C GLY A 243 10.65 -19.04 4.86
N PRO A 244 11.94 -19.36 5.03
CA PRO A 244 12.34 -20.52 5.84
C PRO A 244 12.46 -20.17 7.34
N PRO A 245 11.88 -20.97 8.26
CA PRO A 245 12.05 -20.77 9.69
C PRO A 245 13.53 -20.83 10.10
N GLY A 246 13.95 -19.97 11.02
CA GLY A 246 15.32 -19.97 11.58
C GLY A 246 16.44 -19.70 10.56
N GLY A 247 16.13 -19.14 9.38
CA GLY A 247 17.13 -18.75 8.37
C GLY A 247 17.81 -19.94 7.66
N GLY A 248 17.24 -21.13 7.73
CA GLY A 248 17.75 -22.35 7.07
C GLY A 248 17.38 -22.46 5.58
N ILE A 249 17.74 -23.58 4.96
CA ILE A 249 17.29 -23.94 3.61
C ILE A 249 15.82 -24.35 3.70
N ARG A 250 14.92 -23.69 2.95
CA ARG A 250 13.49 -24.05 2.90
C ARG A 250 13.30 -25.54 2.59
N TRP A 251 12.48 -26.21 3.38
CA TRP A 251 12.29 -27.65 3.27
C TRP A 251 10.82 -28.02 3.49
N THR A 252 10.37 -29.04 2.75
CA THR A 252 9.07 -29.70 2.93
C THR A 252 9.28 -31.21 2.70
N PRO A 253 8.44 -32.12 3.24
CA PRO A 253 8.73 -33.57 3.28
C PRO A 253 9.09 -34.23 1.96
N ASP A 254 8.49 -33.80 0.85
CA ASP A 254 8.72 -34.37 -0.48
C ASP A 254 9.63 -33.50 -1.39
N LEU A 255 10.37 -32.54 -0.80
CA LEU A 255 11.29 -31.67 -1.54
C LEU A 255 12.30 -32.48 -2.37
N PHE A 256 13.00 -33.43 -1.74
CA PHE A 256 14.06 -34.20 -2.42
C PHE A 256 13.51 -35.08 -3.55
N ASP A 257 12.35 -35.69 -3.35
CA ASP A 257 11.70 -36.53 -4.36
C ASP A 257 11.23 -35.69 -5.55
N THR A 258 10.63 -34.54 -5.28
CA THR A 258 10.18 -33.61 -6.32
C THR A 258 11.35 -33.03 -7.09
N PHE A 259 12.41 -32.64 -6.39
CA PHE A 259 13.65 -32.18 -6.98
C PHE A 259 14.24 -33.25 -7.92
N TYR A 260 14.40 -34.49 -7.44
CA TYR A 260 14.95 -35.59 -8.24
C TYR A 260 14.09 -35.87 -9.48
N LYS A 261 12.76 -35.80 -9.35
CA LYS A 261 11.84 -35.99 -10.50
C LYS A 261 12.09 -34.97 -11.60
N ARG A 262 12.41 -33.72 -11.26
CA ARG A 262 12.66 -32.61 -12.21
C ARG A 262 14.07 -32.65 -12.79
N TRP A 263 15.10 -32.74 -11.93
CA TRP A 263 16.49 -32.49 -12.32
C TRP A 263 17.36 -33.75 -12.47
N LYS A 264 16.86 -34.92 -12.06
CA LYS A 264 17.53 -36.23 -12.21
C LYS A 264 18.87 -36.37 -11.49
N TYR A 265 19.12 -35.59 -10.46
CA TYR A 265 20.24 -35.77 -9.52
C TYR A 265 19.78 -35.58 -8.07
N ASP A 266 20.52 -36.18 -7.12
CA ASP A 266 20.17 -36.15 -5.69
C ASP A 266 20.66 -34.85 -5.03
N LEU A 267 19.73 -33.96 -4.67
CA LEU A 267 20.03 -32.70 -3.99
C LEU A 267 20.72 -32.91 -2.62
N LYS A 268 20.50 -34.04 -1.92
CA LYS A 268 21.11 -34.26 -0.58
C LYS A 268 22.63 -34.15 -0.62
N SER A 269 23.27 -34.73 -1.62
CA SER A 269 24.73 -34.66 -1.80
C SER A 269 25.23 -33.27 -2.19
N TYR A 270 24.34 -32.33 -2.53
CA TYR A 270 24.67 -30.96 -2.92
C TYR A 270 24.11 -29.90 -1.98
N LEU A 271 23.51 -30.27 -0.84
CA LEU A 271 23.02 -29.29 0.14
C LEU A 271 24.05 -28.24 0.56
N PRO A 272 25.37 -28.54 0.69
CA PRO A 272 26.36 -27.51 0.98
C PRO A 272 26.38 -26.39 -0.06
N SER A 273 26.08 -26.69 -1.33
CA SER A 273 26.02 -25.72 -2.42
C SER A 273 24.89 -24.68 -2.28
N LEU A 274 23.83 -24.98 -1.52
CA LEU A 274 22.75 -24.04 -1.23
C LEU A 274 23.15 -22.96 -0.20
N SER A 275 24.16 -23.24 0.63
CA SER A 275 24.64 -22.28 1.65
C SER A 275 26.05 -21.74 1.35
N LEU A 276 26.86 -22.48 0.60
CA LEU A 276 28.28 -22.23 0.34
C LEU A 276 28.58 -22.28 -1.16
N ASP A 277 29.66 -21.64 -1.58
CA ASP A 277 30.06 -21.54 -2.99
C ASP A 277 30.96 -22.73 -3.37
N VAL A 278 30.43 -23.95 -3.19
CA VAL A 278 31.12 -25.23 -3.39
C VAL A 278 30.40 -26.10 -4.41
N GLY A 279 31.15 -26.89 -5.18
CA GLY A 279 30.59 -27.69 -6.26
C GLY A 279 29.90 -26.81 -7.35
N PRO A 280 28.91 -27.34 -8.08
CA PRO A 280 28.17 -26.60 -9.10
C PRO A 280 27.10 -25.69 -8.49
N TRP A 281 27.46 -24.84 -7.52
CA TRP A 281 26.51 -24.10 -6.68
C TRP A 281 25.55 -23.20 -7.43
N LYS A 282 25.97 -22.61 -8.57
CA LYS A 282 25.09 -21.80 -9.42
C LYS A 282 23.93 -22.63 -10.00
N GLN A 283 24.24 -23.79 -10.59
CA GLN A 283 23.24 -24.75 -11.06
C GLN A 283 22.36 -25.24 -9.90
N VAL A 284 22.97 -25.68 -8.79
CA VAL A 284 22.20 -26.26 -7.68
C VAL A 284 21.21 -25.26 -7.08
N ARG A 285 21.61 -24.00 -6.91
CA ARG A 285 20.71 -22.95 -6.41
C ARG A 285 19.63 -22.60 -7.43
N HIS A 286 19.98 -22.49 -8.71
CA HIS A 286 19.01 -22.29 -9.79
C HIS A 286 17.92 -23.37 -9.75
N ASP A 287 18.32 -24.64 -9.83
CA ASP A 287 17.41 -25.79 -9.89
C ASP A 287 16.56 -25.90 -8.61
N TYR A 288 17.13 -25.53 -7.47
CA TYR A 288 16.43 -25.51 -6.19
C TYR A 288 15.38 -24.39 -6.11
N TYR A 289 15.71 -23.16 -6.48
CA TYR A 289 14.75 -22.04 -6.45
C TYR A 289 13.66 -22.20 -7.52
N GLN A 290 13.98 -22.76 -8.69
CA GLN A 290 12.96 -23.19 -9.66
C GLN A 290 12.04 -24.26 -9.04
N THR A 291 12.61 -25.24 -8.32
CA THR A 291 11.80 -26.26 -7.64
C THR A 291 10.85 -25.65 -6.61
N LEU A 292 11.32 -24.69 -5.81
CA LEU A 292 10.49 -23.96 -4.85
C LEU A 292 9.39 -23.15 -5.54
N LEU A 293 9.71 -22.45 -6.63
CA LEU A 293 8.74 -21.67 -7.41
C LEU A 293 7.63 -22.56 -7.95
N ASP A 294 8.00 -23.65 -8.63
CA ASP A 294 7.03 -24.61 -9.16
C ASP A 294 6.13 -25.16 -8.06
N LEU A 295 6.70 -25.51 -6.90
CA LEU A 295 5.92 -26.02 -5.77
C LEU A 295 4.96 -24.95 -5.23
N PHE A 296 5.39 -23.69 -5.14
CA PHE A 296 4.54 -22.61 -4.67
C PHE A 296 3.40 -22.34 -5.65
N ILE A 297 3.67 -22.36 -6.96
CA ILE A 297 2.63 -22.27 -8.00
C ILE A 297 1.65 -23.45 -7.91
N GLU A 298 2.17 -24.68 -7.89
CA GLU A 298 1.37 -25.92 -7.90
C GLU A 298 0.50 -26.08 -6.64
N ARG A 299 0.99 -25.60 -5.48
CA ARG A 299 0.38 -25.88 -4.18
C ARG A 299 -0.34 -24.69 -3.58
N TRP A 300 0.00 -23.46 -3.92
CA TRP A 300 -0.70 -22.24 -3.48
C TRP A 300 -1.45 -21.56 -4.63
N ALA A 301 -0.74 -21.04 -5.62
CA ALA A 301 -1.31 -20.10 -6.58
C ALA A 301 -2.40 -20.73 -7.45
N LYS A 302 -2.11 -21.90 -8.04
CA LYS A 302 -3.01 -22.58 -8.96
C LYS A 302 -4.27 -23.13 -8.28
N PRO A 303 -4.21 -23.85 -7.15
CA PRO A 303 -5.41 -24.30 -6.44
C PRO A 303 -6.33 -23.14 -6.04
N TYR A 304 -5.76 -22.01 -5.61
CA TYR A 304 -6.52 -20.81 -5.25
C TYR A 304 -7.17 -20.19 -6.48
N TYR A 305 -6.41 -19.99 -7.55
CA TYR A 305 -6.92 -19.49 -8.83
C TYR A 305 -8.09 -20.34 -9.36
N GLU A 306 -7.96 -21.66 -9.31
CA GLU A 306 -9.00 -22.62 -9.71
C GLU A 306 -10.24 -22.51 -8.81
N TYR A 307 -10.07 -22.50 -7.49
CA TYR A 307 -11.16 -22.32 -6.53
C TYR A 307 -11.99 -21.06 -6.81
N CYS A 308 -11.33 -19.92 -7.05
CA CYS A 308 -11.98 -18.66 -7.39
C CYS A 308 -12.67 -18.73 -8.78
N SER A 309 -11.96 -19.26 -9.79
CA SER A 309 -12.47 -19.37 -11.17
C SER A 309 -13.77 -20.18 -11.24
N GLU A 310 -13.81 -21.33 -10.57
CA GLU A 310 -14.98 -22.24 -10.54
C GLU A 310 -16.23 -21.58 -9.94
N ARG A 311 -16.05 -20.52 -9.16
CA ARG A 311 -17.10 -19.81 -8.42
C ARG A 311 -17.44 -18.45 -9.00
N GLY A 312 -16.79 -18.04 -10.10
CA GLY A 312 -16.95 -16.71 -10.68
C GLY A 312 -16.39 -15.59 -9.80
N LEU A 313 -15.38 -15.90 -8.98
CA LEU A 313 -14.68 -14.96 -8.12
C LEU A 313 -13.35 -14.54 -8.75
N ALA A 314 -12.93 -13.29 -8.51
CA ALA A 314 -11.57 -12.85 -8.74
C ALA A 314 -10.67 -13.25 -7.57
N LEU A 315 -9.41 -13.58 -7.90
CA LEU A 315 -8.31 -13.64 -6.94
C LEU A 315 -7.48 -12.37 -7.12
N THR A 316 -7.27 -11.64 -6.02
CA THR A 316 -6.48 -10.41 -5.93
C THR A 316 -5.64 -10.40 -4.67
N GLY A 317 -4.84 -9.35 -4.47
CA GLY A 317 -3.93 -9.18 -3.35
C GLY A 317 -2.48 -9.17 -3.83
N HIS A 318 -1.52 -9.28 -2.93
CA HIS A 318 -0.09 -9.13 -3.28
C HIS A 318 0.80 -10.16 -2.59
N TYR A 319 2.08 -10.13 -2.96
CA TYR A 319 3.13 -10.96 -2.38
C TYR A 319 4.16 -10.02 -1.75
N TRP A 320 5.45 -10.34 -1.87
CA TRP A 320 6.55 -9.62 -1.23
C TRP A 320 7.44 -8.91 -2.27
N GLU A 321 6.87 -8.27 -3.27
CA GLU A 321 7.63 -7.65 -4.37
C GLU A 321 8.58 -6.55 -3.96
N HIS A 322 8.24 -5.84 -2.88
CA HIS A 322 9.10 -4.83 -2.28
C HIS A 322 10.33 -5.46 -1.58
N ALA A 323 10.40 -6.78 -1.40
CA ALA A 323 11.59 -7.46 -0.86
C ALA A 323 12.66 -7.75 -1.92
N TRP A 324 12.31 -7.83 -3.21
CA TRP A 324 13.28 -8.10 -4.28
C TRP A 324 14.35 -7.00 -4.32
N PRO A 325 15.66 -7.31 -4.49
CA PRO A 325 16.23 -8.57 -4.98
C PRO A 325 16.39 -9.69 -3.94
N GLU A 326 16.03 -9.47 -2.67
CA GLU A 326 15.93 -10.57 -1.72
C GLU A 326 14.68 -11.41 -2.07
N ILE A 327 14.86 -12.70 -2.30
CA ILE A 327 13.80 -13.61 -2.76
C ILE A 327 13.27 -14.50 -1.63
N THR A 328 13.52 -14.12 -0.37
CA THR A 328 13.24 -14.91 0.84
C THR A 328 11.81 -15.44 0.88
N TYR A 329 10.85 -14.59 0.53
CA TYR A 329 9.43 -14.88 0.69
C TYR A 329 8.78 -15.46 -0.58
N GLY A 330 9.40 -15.29 -1.75
CA GLY A 330 8.91 -15.76 -3.03
C GLY A 330 10.03 -15.72 -4.09
N PRO A 331 10.29 -16.82 -4.84
CA PRO A 331 11.37 -16.83 -5.83
C PRO A 331 11.18 -15.88 -7.03
N ASP A 332 9.93 -15.66 -7.47
CA ASP A 332 9.58 -14.82 -8.62
C ASP A 332 8.15 -14.29 -8.44
N ASN A 333 7.99 -12.99 -8.17
CA ASN A 333 6.67 -12.37 -7.93
C ASN A 333 5.82 -12.28 -9.22
N MET A 334 6.46 -12.02 -10.37
CA MET A 334 5.77 -11.99 -11.66
C MET A 334 5.11 -13.32 -12.02
N ALA A 335 5.79 -14.42 -11.73
CA ALA A 335 5.24 -15.75 -11.89
C ALA A 335 3.98 -15.96 -11.04
N MET A 336 3.95 -15.38 -9.83
CA MET A 336 2.78 -15.45 -8.96
C MET A 336 1.61 -14.59 -9.46
N TYR A 337 1.88 -13.37 -9.96
CA TYR A 337 0.86 -12.49 -10.56
C TYR A 337 0.11 -13.14 -11.73
N ALA A 338 0.76 -14.06 -12.46
CA ALA A 338 0.14 -14.76 -13.57
C ALA A 338 -1.11 -15.57 -13.14
N TRP A 339 -1.13 -15.99 -11.88
CA TRP A 339 -2.18 -16.77 -11.23
C TRP A 339 -3.17 -15.91 -10.43
N GLN A 340 -3.23 -14.60 -10.67
CA GLN A 340 -4.27 -13.71 -10.13
C GLN A 340 -5.19 -13.20 -11.26
N HIS A 341 -6.48 -13.05 -10.95
CA HIS A 341 -7.46 -12.47 -11.86
C HIS A 341 -7.32 -10.95 -11.95
N VAL A 342 -7.04 -10.35 -10.80
CA VAL A 342 -6.70 -8.94 -10.60
C VAL A 342 -5.35 -8.96 -9.89
N PRO A 343 -4.22 -8.97 -10.61
CA PRO A 343 -2.93 -9.01 -9.96
C PRO A 343 -2.70 -7.74 -9.14
N GLY A 344 -2.04 -7.86 -8.00
CA GLY A 344 -1.84 -6.75 -7.07
C GLY A 344 -0.43 -6.67 -6.50
N ILE A 345 -0.11 -5.47 -6.03
CA ILE A 345 1.12 -5.13 -5.31
C ILE A 345 0.79 -4.31 -4.07
N ASP A 346 1.77 -4.10 -3.23
CA ASP A 346 1.73 -3.19 -2.10
C ASP A 346 2.85 -2.14 -2.20
N MET A 347 2.45 -0.87 -2.23
CA MET A 347 3.31 0.31 -2.29
C MET A 347 2.85 1.30 -1.20
N LEU A 348 3.30 1.03 0.02
CA LEU A 348 3.03 1.79 1.24
C LEU A 348 3.88 3.06 1.37
N MET A 349 3.72 3.75 2.50
CA MET A 349 4.58 4.86 2.92
C MET A 349 4.58 6.03 1.91
N ASN A 350 5.29 7.11 2.23
CA ASN A 350 5.40 8.27 1.34
C ASN A 350 6.86 8.77 1.21
N GLN A 351 7.80 7.82 1.18
CA GLN A 351 9.23 8.09 1.00
C GLN A 351 9.67 7.83 -0.44
N PHE A 352 9.61 8.86 -1.29
CA PHE A 352 9.96 8.74 -2.71
C PHE A 352 11.45 8.44 -2.92
N ASN A 353 11.77 7.26 -3.47
CA ASN A 353 13.12 6.83 -3.80
C ASN A 353 13.12 5.91 -5.04
N GLU A 354 13.78 6.35 -6.11
CA GLU A 354 13.85 5.61 -7.39
C GLU A 354 15.13 4.79 -7.57
N ASP A 355 16.09 4.92 -6.64
CA ASP A 355 17.39 4.22 -6.68
C ASP A 355 17.37 2.88 -5.92
N GLU A 356 16.47 2.75 -4.96
CA GLU A 356 16.40 1.61 -4.05
C GLU A 356 15.36 0.57 -4.53
N PRO A 357 15.78 -0.65 -4.93
CA PRO A 357 14.85 -1.69 -5.37
C PRO A 357 13.86 -2.15 -4.30
N GLN A 358 14.07 -1.84 -3.01
CA GLN A 358 13.11 -2.11 -1.94
C GLN A 358 12.28 -0.90 -1.48
N ALA A 359 12.34 0.23 -2.21
CA ALA A 359 11.49 1.37 -1.89
C ALA A 359 10.00 1.00 -2.04
N GLN A 360 9.18 1.53 -1.15
CA GLN A 360 7.71 1.39 -1.22
C GLN A 360 7.09 2.47 -2.13
N PHE A 361 7.70 3.65 -2.21
CA PHE A 361 7.35 4.70 -3.17
C PHE A 361 8.55 5.07 -4.06
N GLY A 362 8.41 5.01 -5.38
CA GLY A 362 9.50 5.28 -6.35
C GLY A 362 10.11 4.01 -6.97
N ASN A 363 9.71 2.83 -6.50
CA ASN A 363 10.11 1.53 -7.05
C ASN A 363 9.39 1.22 -8.38
N VAL A 364 9.87 1.86 -9.45
CA VAL A 364 9.39 1.65 -10.82
C VAL A 364 9.32 0.18 -11.20
N ARG A 365 10.32 -0.61 -10.79
CA ARG A 365 10.42 -2.05 -11.12
C ARG A 365 9.19 -2.81 -10.62
N SER A 366 8.83 -2.67 -9.35
CA SER A 366 7.67 -3.35 -8.75
C SER A 366 6.37 -3.07 -9.51
N VAL A 367 6.07 -1.80 -9.81
CA VAL A 367 4.84 -1.46 -10.54
C VAL A 367 4.87 -2.00 -11.98
N LYS A 368 6.04 -1.98 -12.62
CA LYS A 368 6.21 -2.51 -13.98
C LYS A 368 6.15 -4.03 -14.05
N GLU A 369 6.55 -4.76 -13.01
CA GLU A 369 6.40 -6.23 -12.93
C GLU A 369 4.92 -6.62 -13.07
N VAL A 370 4.08 -6.18 -12.14
CA VAL A 370 2.65 -6.52 -12.09
C VAL A 370 1.91 -6.06 -13.34
N ARG A 371 2.22 -4.85 -13.82
CA ARG A 371 1.60 -4.29 -15.01
C ARG A 371 2.02 -5.01 -16.29
N SER A 372 3.24 -5.53 -16.36
CA SER A 372 3.70 -6.31 -17.53
C SER A 372 3.01 -7.65 -17.61
N VAL A 373 2.86 -8.35 -16.49
CA VAL A 373 2.10 -9.63 -16.43
C VAL A 373 0.63 -9.39 -16.78
N ALA A 374 0.03 -8.34 -16.23
CA ALA A 374 -1.34 -7.96 -16.57
C ALA A 374 -1.51 -7.67 -18.06
N ASN A 375 -0.57 -6.93 -18.67
CA ASN A 375 -0.60 -6.64 -20.10
C ASN A 375 -0.44 -7.89 -20.96
N GLN A 376 0.49 -8.78 -20.59
CA GLN A 376 0.77 -10.04 -21.28
C GLN A 376 -0.41 -11.01 -21.23
N LEU A 377 -1.11 -11.09 -20.11
CA LEU A 377 -2.20 -12.05 -19.91
C LEU A 377 -3.60 -11.45 -20.14
N GLY A 378 -3.69 -10.16 -20.50
CA GLY A 378 -4.95 -9.47 -20.75
C GLY A 378 -5.78 -9.21 -19.49
N ARG A 379 -5.13 -9.02 -18.33
CA ARG A 379 -5.80 -8.60 -17.09
C ARG A 379 -6.14 -7.12 -17.18
N LYS A 380 -7.41 -6.78 -16.91
CA LYS A 380 -7.92 -5.40 -17.06
C LYS A 380 -7.72 -4.54 -15.81
N ARG A 381 -7.63 -5.17 -14.64
CA ARG A 381 -7.54 -4.49 -13.35
C ARG A 381 -6.24 -4.90 -12.67
N ILE A 382 -5.54 -3.92 -12.10
CA ILE A 382 -4.28 -4.09 -11.37
C ILE A 382 -4.44 -3.35 -10.05
N LEU A 383 -4.37 -4.09 -8.95
CA LEU A 383 -4.56 -3.56 -7.61
C LEU A 383 -3.25 -3.02 -7.02
N CYS A 384 -3.33 -1.98 -6.21
CA CYS A 384 -2.25 -1.59 -5.31
C CYS A 384 -2.82 -1.30 -3.92
N GLU A 385 -2.34 -2.03 -2.91
CA GLU A 385 -2.44 -1.59 -1.53
C GLU A 385 -1.54 -0.36 -1.33
N THR A 386 -2.01 0.69 -0.64
CA THR A 386 -1.27 1.94 -0.56
C THR A 386 -1.59 2.81 0.67
N TYR A 387 -0.69 3.75 0.96
CA TYR A 387 -0.70 4.74 2.06
C TYR A 387 -0.45 4.24 3.48
N GLY A 388 -0.54 2.93 3.73
CA GLY A 388 -0.23 2.37 5.04
C GLY A 388 1.13 2.80 5.56
N ALA A 389 1.21 3.04 6.87
CA ALA A 389 2.43 3.49 7.53
C ALA A 389 3.05 4.78 6.96
N SER A 390 2.29 5.64 6.27
CA SER A 390 2.78 6.96 5.82
C SER A 390 2.75 8.01 6.92
N GLY A 391 1.97 7.77 7.99
CA GLY A 391 1.80 8.72 9.08
C GLY A 391 0.54 9.55 8.99
N TRP A 392 0.23 10.23 10.09
CA TRP A 392 -0.92 11.13 10.18
C TRP A 392 -0.66 12.49 9.52
N GLU A 393 0.59 12.80 9.17
CA GLU A 393 1.04 14.06 8.57
C GLU A 393 0.77 14.18 7.06
N GLU A 394 0.30 13.12 6.43
CA GLU A 394 0.04 13.08 5.00
C GLU A 394 -0.92 14.19 4.55
N ARG A 395 -0.59 14.76 3.38
CA ARG A 395 -1.38 15.81 2.74
C ARG A 395 -2.12 15.28 1.54
N PHE A 396 -3.11 16.02 1.06
CA PHE A 396 -3.76 15.67 -0.21
C PHE A 396 -2.75 15.69 -1.37
N GLU A 397 -1.75 16.59 -1.35
CA GLU A 397 -0.67 16.59 -2.34
C GLU A 397 0.16 15.30 -2.33
N ASP A 398 0.40 14.72 -1.15
CA ASP A 398 1.13 13.47 -0.98
C ASP A 398 0.32 12.28 -1.50
N PHE A 399 -0.93 12.14 -1.06
CA PHE A 399 -1.84 11.11 -1.53
C PHE A 399 -1.97 11.13 -3.06
N LYS A 400 -2.16 12.33 -3.63
CA LYS A 400 -2.24 12.51 -5.07
C LYS A 400 -0.95 12.10 -5.77
N ARG A 401 0.22 12.50 -5.25
CA ARG A 401 1.52 12.23 -5.87
C ARG A 401 1.81 10.73 -5.97
N LEU A 402 1.60 9.97 -4.89
CA LEU A 402 1.80 8.51 -4.89
C LEU A 402 0.78 7.82 -5.80
N GLY A 403 -0.50 8.18 -5.69
CA GLY A 403 -1.56 7.58 -6.51
C GLY A 403 -1.39 7.85 -8.02
N ASP A 404 -1.02 9.07 -8.41
CA ASP A 404 -0.72 9.41 -9.81
C ASP A 404 0.50 8.64 -10.33
N TRP A 405 1.55 8.52 -9.52
CA TRP A 405 2.76 7.77 -9.87
C TRP A 405 2.48 6.28 -10.11
N GLN A 406 1.68 5.66 -9.23
CA GLN A 406 1.22 4.28 -9.45
C GLN A 406 0.38 4.17 -10.72
N THR A 407 -0.53 5.14 -10.93
CA THR A 407 -1.49 5.09 -12.03
C THR A 407 -0.85 5.28 -13.40
N VAL A 408 0.11 6.20 -13.52
CA VAL A 408 0.86 6.40 -14.78
C VAL A 408 1.73 5.19 -15.13
N LEU A 409 2.25 4.47 -14.12
CA LEU A 409 2.97 3.21 -14.36
C LEU A 409 2.02 2.03 -14.67
N GLY A 410 0.72 2.19 -14.38
CA GLY A 410 -0.37 1.39 -14.90
C GLY A 410 -1.22 0.66 -13.86
N VAL A 411 -1.06 0.95 -12.57
CA VAL A 411 -2.05 0.57 -11.55
C VAL A 411 -3.39 1.25 -11.88
N ASN A 412 -4.50 0.56 -11.66
CA ASN A 412 -5.81 1.17 -11.92
C ASN A 412 -6.88 0.79 -10.89
N PHE A 413 -6.53 0.07 -9.83
CA PHE A 413 -7.41 -0.22 -8.70
C PHE A 413 -6.71 0.06 -7.38
N MET A 414 -7.05 1.18 -6.76
CA MET A 414 -6.46 1.59 -5.48
C MET A 414 -7.18 0.92 -4.31
N ASN A 415 -6.39 0.42 -3.36
CA ASN A 415 -6.83 -0.12 -2.08
C ASN A 415 -6.10 0.60 -0.94
N GLN A 416 -6.82 1.47 -0.23
CA GLN A 416 -6.23 2.25 0.84
C GLN A 416 -6.09 1.45 2.14
N HIS A 417 -4.90 1.47 2.71
CA HIS A 417 -4.56 0.94 4.03
C HIS A 417 -4.54 2.11 5.05
N LEU A 418 -5.49 2.30 5.97
CA LEU A 418 -6.67 1.49 6.35
C LEU A 418 -7.92 2.36 6.64
N SER A 419 -9.12 1.77 6.71
CA SER A 419 -10.34 2.41 7.23
C SER A 419 -10.81 1.75 8.53
N HIS A 420 -10.34 2.25 9.67
CA HIS A 420 -10.65 1.70 11.00
C HIS A 420 -12.08 1.97 11.46
N LEU A 421 -12.70 0.97 12.08
CA LEU A 421 -13.95 1.15 12.84
C LEU A 421 -13.75 1.86 14.17
N SER A 422 -12.59 1.66 14.81
CA SER A 422 -12.22 2.38 16.03
C SER A 422 -10.70 2.58 16.12
N LEU A 423 -10.32 3.70 16.74
CA LEU A 423 -8.97 4.14 17.10
C LEU A 423 -8.65 3.95 18.60
N ALA A 424 -9.53 3.31 19.37
CA ALA A 424 -9.36 3.11 20.80
C ALA A 424 -8.15 2.22 21.15
N GLY A 425 -7.46 2.58 22.23
CA GLY A 425 -6.26 1.89 22.69
C GLY A 425 -5.15 1.85 21.64
N ASP A 426 -4.55 0.68 21.41
CA ASP A 426 -3.42 0.53 20.48
C ASP A 426 -3.77 0.78 19.00
N ARG A 427 -5.07 0.79 18.65
CA ARG A 427 -5.56 0.82 17.27
C ARG A 427 -5.19 2.09 16.50
N LYS A 428 -5.07 3.25 17.18
CA LYS A 428 -4.62 4.52 16.58
C LYS A 428 -3.16 4.55 16.14
N TYR A 429 -2.36 3.58 16.59
CA TYR A 429 -0.93 3.50 16.27
C TYR A 429 -0.63 2.49 15.15
N ASP A 430 -1.66 1.78 14.68
CA ASP A 430 -1.56 0.72 13.69
C ASP A 430 -1.40 1.27 12.27
N CYS A 431 -0.15 1.53 11.87
CA CYS A 431 0.25 1.91 10.51
C CYS A 431 -0.60 3.06 9.90
N PRO A 432 -0.71 4.23 10.57
CA PRO A 432 -1.51 5.37 10.11
C PRO A 432 -1.11 5.87 8.70
N PRO A 433 -2.01 6.56 7.97
CA PRO A 433 -3.27 7.17 8.43
C PRO A 433 -4.49 6.25 8.36
N SER A 434 -5.60 6.72 8.96
CA SER A 434 -6.92 6.10 8.81
C SER A 434 -7.83 6.92 7.88
N PHE A 435 -8.37 6.27 6.85
CA PHE A 435 -9.35 6.80 5.89
C PHE A 435 -10.77 6.63 6.46
N SER A 436 -11.14 7.50 7.39
CA SER A 436 -12.42 7.48 8.09
C SER A 436 -12.73 8.84 8.72
N GLU A 437 -13.93 8.99 9.29
CA GLU A 437 -14.38 10.19 10.01
C GLU A 437 -13.44 10.69 11.12
N HIS A 438 -12.52 9.84 11.60
CA HIS A 438 -11.51 10.21 12.58
C HIS A 438 -10.49 11.26 12.08
N SER A 439 -10.35 11.42 10.76
CA SER A 439 -9.39 12.35 10.14
C SER A 439 -10.03 13.73 9.89
N PRO A 440 -9.38 14.85 10.27
CA PRO A 440 -9.98 16.18 10.18
C PRO A 440 -10.27 16.65 8.73
N TRP A 441 -9.60 16.04 7.76
CA TRP A 441 -9.73 16.30 6.33
C TRP A 441 -10.74 15.39 5.62
N TRP A 442 -11.35 14.43 6.34
CA TRP A 442 -12.15 13.34 5.76
C TRP A 442 -13.26 13.79 4.83
N ARG A 443 -14.01 14.83 5.22
CA ARG A 443 -15.13 15.40 4.43
C ARG A 443 -14.75 15.88 3.02
N HIS A 444 -13.45 16.01 2.74
CA HIS A 444 -12.93 16.44 1.45
C HIS A 444 -12.35 15.28 0.63
N TYR A 445 -12.25 14.07 1.18
CA TYR A 445 -11.53 12.95 0.56
C TYR A 445 -12.20 12.48 -0.74
N LYS A 446 -13.52 12.68 -0.88
CA LYS A 446 -14.25 12.46 -2.14
C LYS A 446 -13.57 13.06 -3.37
N ASN A 447 -12.90 14.22 -3.23
CA ASN A 447 -12.18 14.86 -4.34
C ASN A 447 -11.06 13.97 -4.91
N LEU A 448 -10.31 13.29 -4.03
CA LEU A 448 -9.26 12.35 -4.44
C LEU A 448 -9.86 11.07 -4.99
N ASN A 449 -10.88 10.51 -4.34
CA ASN A 449 -11.55 9.30 -4.83
C ASN A 449 -12.17 9.49 -6.21
N ASP A 450 -12.85 10.62 -6.47
CA ASP A 450 -13.40 10.91 -7.81
C ASP A 450 -12.28 11.06 -8.85
N HIS A 451 -11.18 11.73 -8.50
CA HIS A 451 -9.99 11.85 -9.34
C HIS A 451 -9.41 10.48 -9.72
N PHE A 452 -9.15 9.61 -8.74
CA PHE A 452 -8.63 8.28 -8.98
C PHE A 452 -9.63 7.37 -9.69
N SER A 453 -10.93 7.55 -9.47
CA SER A 453 -11.97 6.79 -10.19
C SER A 453 -11.95 7.09 -11.69
N ARG A 454 -11.76 8.36 -12.05
CA ARG A 454 -11.66 8.78 -13.46
C ARG A 454 -10.37 8.32 -14.12
N LEU A 455 -9.25 8.38 -13.39
CA LEU A 455 -7.99 7.82 -13.86
C LEU A 455 -8.08 6.28 -14.01
N SER A 456 -8.74 5.61 -13.08
CA SER A 456 -9.00 4.16 -13.12
C SER A 456 -9.80 3.76 -14.36
N VAL A 457 -10.83 4.52 -14.74
CA VAL A 457 -11.54 4.33 -16.02
C VAL A 457 -10.57 4.49 -17.19
N ALA A 458 -9.83 5.60 -17.24
CA ALA A 458 -8.88 5.89 -18.31
C ALA A 458 -7.81 4.80 -18.47
N MET A 459 -7.31 4.26 -17.36
CA MET A 459 -6.26 3.23 -17.37
C MET A 459 -6.81 1.79 -17.54
N SER A 460 -8.13 1.63 -17.70
CA SER A 460 -8.77 0.32 -17.88
C SER A 460 -9.39 0.10 -19.25
N VAL A 461 -9.60 1.16 -20.03
CA VAL A 461 -10.15 1.10 -21.39
C VAL A 461 -9.06 0.90 -22.43
N GLY A 462 -9.41 0.30 -23.57
CA GLY A 462 -8.46 0.07 -24.66
C GLY A 462 -7.27 -0.80 -24.23
N GLU A 463 -6.19 -0.72 -25.01
CA GLU A 463 -5.02 -1.57 -24.84
C GLU A 463 -3.72 -0.79 -24.78
N GLN A 464 -2.81 -1.20 -23.91
CA GLN A 464 -1.44 -0.71 -23.94
C GLN A 464 -0.58 -1.64 -24.83
N ILE A 465 0.02 -1.06 -25.88
CA ILE A 465 0.78 -1.80 -26.87
C ILE A 465 2.26 -1.44 -26.75
N ASN A 466 3.05 -2.37 -26.24
CA ASN A 466 4.50 -2.22 -26.09
C ASN A 466 5.23 -3.12 -27.08
N ASP A 467 6.28 -2.62 -27.71
CA ASP A 467 7.03 -3.35 -28.74
C ASP A 467 8.32 -4.00 -28.20
N ILE A 468 8.65 -3.74 -26.94
CA ILE A 468 9.90 -4.12 -26.29
C ILE A 468 9.60 -5.03 -25.09
N LEU A 469 10.31 -6.16 -25.00
CA LEU A 469 10.33 -7.05 -23.85
C LEU A 469 11.70 -6.96 -23.16
N VAL A 470 11.74 -6.64 -21.87
CA VAL A 470 12.97 -6.57 -21.07
C VAL A 470 13.01 -7.76 -20.11
N ILE A 471 14.01 -8.64 -20.24
CA ILE A 471 14.13 -9.82 -19.36
C ILE A 471 14.61 -9.40 -17.97
N GLU A 472 13.84 -9.70 -16.93
CA GLU A 472 14.26 -9.45 -15.56
C GLU A 472 15.34 -10.47 -15.12
N PRO A 473 16.45 -10.05 -14.49
CA PRO A 473 17.55 -10.96 -14.12
C PRO A 473 17.27 -11.81 -12.86
N THR A 474 16.01 -12.17 -12.58
CA THR A 474 15.60 -12.89 -11.36
C THR A 474 16.25 -14.28 -11.25
N THR A 475 16.37 -15.03 -12.35
CA THR A 475 17.06 -16.34 -12.33
C THR A 475 18.57 -16.20 -12.13
N THR A 476 19.15 -15.03 -12.44
CA THR A 476 20.54 -14.71 -12.08
C THR A 476 20.67 -14.43 -10.58
N ILE A 477 19.69 -13.74 -9.98
CA ILE A 477 19.64 -13.47 -8.53
C ILE A 477 19.57 -14.76 -7.72
N TRP A 478 18.80 -15.76 -8.16
CA TRP A 478 18.69 -17.07 -7.50
C TRP A 478 20.05 -17.72 -7.20
N MET A 479 21.02 -17.54 -8.09
CA MET A 479 22.36 -18.10 -7.89
C MET A 479 23.05 -17.45 -6.69
N TYR A 480 22.86 -16.15 -6.47
CA TYR A 480 23.57 -15.40 -5.43
C TYR A 480 22.84 -15.34 -4.09
N TYR A 481 21.55 -15.66 -4.04
CA TYR A 481 20.79 -15.63 -2.80
C TYR A 481 21.12 -16.82 -1.88
N VAL A 482 21.33 -16.52 -0.58
CA VAL A 482 21.48 -17.48 0.51
C VAL A 482 20.75 -16.94 1.75
N THR A 483 20.24 -17.83 2.60
CA THR A 483 19.28 -17.47 3.65
C THR A 483 19.90 -16.90 4.93
N TRP A 484 21.20 -17.10 5.15
CA TRP A 484 21.89 -16.71 6.39
C TRP A 484 22.71 -15.41 6.28
N ALA A 485 22.83 -14.85 5.07
CA ALA A 485 23.55 -13.60 4.84
C ALA A 485 23.12 -12.93 3.54
N SER A 486 23.02 -11.61 3.59
CA SER A 486 22.86 -10.81 2.38
C SER A 486 24.17 -10.75 1.57
N ARG A 487 24.11 -10.89 0.24
CA ARG A 487 25.30 -10.86 -0.63
C ARG A 487 25.37 -9.58 -1.47
N PRO A 488 26.51 -8.86 -1.51
CA PRO A 488 26.63 -7.63 -2.29
C PRO A 488 26.27 -7.76 -3.79
N GLN A 489 26.52 -8.94 -4.39
CA GLN A 489 26.26 -9.16 -5.81
C GLN A 489 24.76 -9.14 -6.15
N LEU A 490 23.89 -9.68 -5.29
CA LEU A 490 22.44 -9.67 -5.53
C LEU A 490 21.90 -8.22 -5.53
N TRP A 491 22.40 -7.39 -4.62
CA TRP A 491 22.08 -5.97 -4.53
C TRP A 491 22.67 -5.12 -5.65
N ASN A 492 23.83 -5.52 -6.17
CA ASN A 492 24.40 -4.90 -7.36
C ASN A 492 23.50 -5.14 -8.58
N ILE A 493 23.05 -6.39 -8.79
CA ILE A 493 22.10 -6.74 -9.84
C ILE A 493 20.78 -5.96 -9.65
N GLY A 494 20.22 -5.99 -8.42
CA GLY A 494 18.96 -5.33 -8.10
C GLY A 494 18.97 -3.83 -8.38
N ARG A 495 19.96 -3.11 -7.85
CA ARG A 495 20.11 -1.66 -8.11
C ARG A 495 20.42 -1.35 -9.57
N SER A 496 21.23 -2.18 -10.23
CA SER A 496 21.52 -2.01 -11.66
C SER A 496 20.25 -2.14 -12.50
N PHE A 497 19.37 -3.09 -12.18
CA PHE A 497 18.14 -3.30 -12.91
C PHE A 497 17.10 -2.22 -12.60
N GLN A 498 16.93 -1.83 -11.32
CA GLN A 498 16.08 -0.70 -10.92
C GLN A 498 16.45 0.57 -11.68
N ARG A 499 17.75 0.93 -11.72
CA ARG A 499 18.23 2.09 -12.50
C ARG A 499 17.98 1.95 -13.99
N PHE A 500 18.14 0.75 -14.53
CA PHE A 500 17.89 0.48 -15.95
C PHE A 500 16.42 0.74 -16.31
N VAL A 501 15.48 0.20 -15.54
CA VAL A 501 14.03 0.41 -15.79
C VAL A 501 13.59 1.84 -15.49
N THR A 502 14.10 2.47 -14.44
CA THR A 502 13.85 3.91 -14.18
C THR A 502 14.35 4.76 -15.35
N THR A 503 15.53 4.48 -15.88
CA THR A 503 16.07 5.21 -17.05
C THR A 503 15.17 5.04 -18.28
N LEU A 504 14.65 3.84 -18.53
CA LEU A 504 13.71 3.60 -19.63
C LEU A 504 12.40 4.40 -19.47
N GLU A 505 11.82 4.41 -18.27
CA GLU A 505 10.62 5.20 -17.98
C GLU A 505 10.88 6.70 -18.16
N LYS A 506 11.98 7.24 -17.62
CA LYS A 506 12.34 8.66 -17.82
C LYS A 506 12.60 9.01 -19.28
N SER A 507 13.12 8.06 -20.04
CA SER A 507 13.36 8.21 -21.48
C SER A 507 12.13 7.94 -22.33
N GLN A 508 10.95 7.76 -21.71
CA GLN A 508 9.66 7.57 -22.37
C GLN A 508 9.61 6.32 -23.28
N SER A 509 10.35 5.26 -22.91
CA SER A 509 10.32 3.98 -23.61
C SER A 509 9.07 3.17 -23.21
N GLU A 510 8.43 2.50 -24.17
CA GLU A 510 7.22 1.69 -23.95
C GLU A 510 7.57 0.19 -23.98
N TYR A 511 7.69 -0.43 -22.81
CA TYR A 511 8.15 -1.81 -22.63
C TYR A 511 7.37 -2.62 -21.58
N ASP A 512 7.39 -3.94 -21.75
CA ASP A 512 6.98 -4.92 -20.73
C ASP A 512 8.23 -5.60 -20.14
N LEU A 513 8.19 -5.92 -18.86
CA LEU A 513 9.13 -6.84 -18.21
C LEU A 513 8.75 -8.29 -18.54
N GLY A 514 9.76 -9.15 -18.60
CA GLY A 514 9.59 -10.59 -18.85
C GLY A 514 10.19 -11.42 -17.73
N SER A 515 9.33 -12.15 -17.01
CA SER A 515 9.73 -13.27 -16.16
C SER A 515 9.97 -14.51 -17.02
N GLU A 516 11.04 -15.24 -16.72
CA GLU A 516 11.37 -16.46 -17.45
C GLU A 516 10.34 -17.58 -17.20
N GLN A 517 9.69 -17.60 -16.04
CA GLN A 517 8.59 -18.53 -15.77
C GLN A 517 7.36 -18.21 -16.62
N VAL A 518 6.95 -16.93 -16.68
CA VAL A 518 5.83 -16.50 -17.54
C VAL A 518 6.13 -16.74 -19.02
N ILE A 519 7.36 -16.52 -19.46
CA ILE A 519 7.82 -16.85 -20.82
C ILE A 519 7.81 -18.36 -21.05
N SER A 520 8.16 -19.17 -20.06
CA SER A 520 8.10 -20.63 -20.20
C SER A 520 6.67 -21.10 -20.48
N ASP A 521 5.70 -20.56 -19.73
CA ASP A 521 4.29 -20.96 -19.78
C ASP A 521 3.55 -20.39 -21.00
N TYR A 522 3.85 -19.14 -21.40
CA TYR A 522 3.07 -18.41 -22.40
C TYR A 522 3.89 -17.90 -23.60
N GLY A 523 5.19 -18.23 -23.65
CA GLY A 523 6.13 -17.75 -24.66
C GLY A 523 6.11 -18.56 -25.97
N SER A 524 6.09 -17.85 -27.10
CA SER A 524 6.15 -18.42 -28.45
C SER A 524 6.70 -17.41 -29.47
N ILE A 525 6.98 -17.86 -30.69
CA ILE A 525 7.31 -16.99 -31.82
C ILE A 525 6.12 -16.95 -32.78
N CYS A 526 5.59 -15.75 -33.05
CA CYS A 526 4.43 -15.53 -33.90
C CYS A 526 4.68 -14.33 -34.81
N ASN A 527 4.40 -14.42 -36.11
CA ASN A 527 4.55 -13.31 -37.06
C ASN A 527 5.92 -12.60 -37.04
N HIS A 528 7.02 -13.35 -36.90
CA HIS A 528 8.38 -12.81 -36.74
C HIS A 528 8.59 -11.96 -35.46
N ARG A 529 7.70 -12.09 -34.48
CA ARG A 529 7.74 -11.39 -33.19
C ARG A 529 7.86 -12.38 -32.04
N PHE A 530 8.48 -11.94 -30.95
CA PHE A 530 8.51 -12.68 -29.69
C PHE A 530 7.18 -12.46 -28.99
N LYS A 531 6.43 -13.52 -28.69
CA LYS A 531 5.08 -13.44 -28.11
C LYS A 531 5.08 -13.98 -26.70
N VAL A 532 4.47 -13.24 -25.77
CA VAL A 532 4.16 -13.70 -24.40
C VAL A 532 2.68 -13.45 -24.17
N GLY A 533 1.91 -14.54 -24.04
CA GLY A 533 0.45 -14.46 -23.88
C GLY A 533 -0.21 -13.73 -25.06
N GLN A 534 -0.78 -12.56 -24.81
CA GLN A 534 -1.49 -11.71 -25.77
C GLN A 534 -0.63 -10.60 -26.37
N ARG A 535 0.63 -10.45 -25.93
CA ARG A 535 1.53 -9.38 -26.40
C ARG A 535 2.65 -9.92 -27.27
N GLU A 536 3.03 -9.10 -28.25
CA GLU A 536 4.04 -9.41 -29.26
C GLU A 536 5.06 -8.29 -29.31
N TYR A 537 6.34 -8.66 -29.38
CA TYR A 537 7.48 -7.76 -29.26
C TYR A 537 8.41 -7.91 -30.47
N SER A 538 8.84 -6.79 -31.06
CA SER A 538 9.84 -6.79 -32.13
C SER A 538 11.28 -6.79 -31.60
N THR A 539 11.46 -6.41 -30.33
CA THR A 539 12.77 -6.34 -29.67
C THR A 539 12.72 -7.02 -28.30
N VAL A 540 13.69 -7.88 -28.03
CA VAL A 540 13.95 -8.43 -26.68
C VAL A 540 15.24 -7.82 -26.14
N VAL A 541 15.22 -7.34 -24.91
CA VAL A 541 16.33 -6.68 -24.23
C VAL A 541 16.87 -7.58 -23.13
N ILE A 542 18.19 -7.78 -23.12
CA ILE A 542 18.92 -8.45 -22.03
C ILE A 542 19.64 -7.36 -21.23
N PRO A 543 19.21 -7.06 -19.99
CA PRO A 543 19.80 -6.00 -19.17
C PRO A 543 21.26 -6.27 -18.77
N PRO A 544 21.94 -5.27 -18.18
CA PRO A 544 23.25 -5.46 -17.56
C PRO A 544 23.21 -6.55 -16.49
N LEU A 545 24.36 -7.21 -16.28
CA LEU A 545 24.57 -8.22 -15.23
C LEU A 545 23.71 -9.49 -15.33
N THR A 546 22.92 -9.68 -16.39
CA THR A 546 22.26 -10.97 -16.67
C THR A 546 23.29 -12.03 -17.04
N GLU A 547 23.52 -13.00 -16.15
CA GLU A 547 24.47 -14.10 -16.35
C GLU A 547 23.80 -15.38 -16.84
N ASN A 548 22.55 -15.60 -16.42
CA ASN A 548 21.75 -16.78 -16.71
C ASN A 548 20.53 -16.44 -17.58
N LEU A 549 20.17 -17.39 -18.45
CA LEU A 549 18.83 -17.50 -19.03
C LEU A 549 18.37 -18.95 -18.91
N ASN A 550 17.09 -19.16 -18.61
CA ASN A 550 16.51 -20.48 -18.62
C ASN A 550 16.50 -21.05 -20.04
N LYS A 551 16.66 -22.36 -20.16
CA LYS A 551 16.78 -23.04 -21.45
C LYS A 551 15.63 -22.70 -22.40
N ARG A 552 14.40 -22.65 -21.89
CA ARG A 552 13.20 -22.33 -22.69
C ARG A 552 13.28 -20.92 -23.27
N THR A 553 13.64 -19.92 -22.47
CA THR A 553 13.86 -18.54 -22.92
C THR A 553 14.95 -18.48 -23.97
N PHE A 554 16.09 -19.14 -23.74
CA PHE A 554 17.20 -19.15 -24.70
C PHE A 554 16.83 -19.83 -26.02
N ASP A 555 16.08 -20.93 -25.99
CA ASP A 555 15.58 -21.59 -27.19
C ASP A 555 14.64 -20.67 -28.00
N LEU A 556 13.72 -19.97 -27.33
CA LEU A 556 12.85 -18.98 -27.97
C LEU A 556 13.64 -17.80 -28.56
N LEU A 557 14.69 -17.31 -27.88
CA LEU A 557 15.57 -16.28 -28.42
C LEU A 557 16.29 -16.74 -29.69
N LYS A 558 16.72 -18.01 -29.74
CA LYS A 558 17.31 -18.60 -30.96
C LYS A 558 16.30 -18.67 -32.10
N GLU A 559 15.06 -19.07 -31.82
CA GLU A 559 13.97 -19.09 -32.80
C GLU A 559 13.63 -17.69 -33.29
N PHE A 560 13.54 -16.73 -32.38
CA PHE A 560 13.29 -15.33 -32.67
C PHE A 560 14.37 -14.73 -33.59
N ALA A 561 15.65 -15.00 -33.28
CA ALA A 561 16.76 -14.56 -34.11
C ALA A 561 16.71 -15.16 -35.53
N LYS A 562 16.30 -16.43 -35.68
CA LYS A 562 16.18 -17.09 -37.01
C LYS A 562 15.16 -16.42 -37.91
N VAL A 563 14.09 -15.87 -37.33
CA VAL A 563 13.04 -15.14 -38.08
C VAL A 563 13.33 -13.64 -38.20
N GLY A 564 14.54 -13.20 -37.87
CA GLY A 564 14.95 -11.79 -38.02
C GLY A 564 14.59 -10.88 -36.85
N GLY A 565 14.16 -11.45 -35.73
CA GLY A 565 13.92 -10.73 -34.49
C GLY A 565 15.17 -10.03 -33.96
N LYS A 566 15.00 -8.93 -33.21
CA LYS A 566 16.09 -8.10 -32.69
C LYS A 566 16.32 -8.37 -31.21
N ILE A 567 17.56 -8.65 -30.83
CA ILE A 567 17.97 -8.84 -29.43
C ILE A 567 18.95 -7.72 -29.08
N LEU A 568 18.60 -6.84 -28.14
CA LEU A 568 19.48 -5.80 -27.64
C LEU A 568 20.09 -6.25 -26.31
N ALA A 569 21.40 -6.47 -26.27
CA ALA A 569 22.07 -7.07 -25.13
C ALA A 569 23.07 -6.10 -24.49
N PHE A 570 22.89 -5.87 -23.19
CA PHE A 570 23.81 -5.14 -22.31
C PHE A 570 24.68 -6.08 -21.46
N ALA A 571 24.41 -7.38 -21.52
CA ALA A 571 25.22 -8.45 -20.96
C ALA A 571 25.41 -9.57 -21.97
N ILE A 572 26.43 -10.41 -21.76
CA ILE A 572 26.61 -11.67 -22.47
C ILE A 572 26.38 -12.78 -21.46
N PRO A 573 25.17 -13.38 -21.42
CA PRO A 573 24.91 -14.52 -20.56
C PRO A 573 25.89 -15.66 -20.85
N THR A 574 26.37 -16.30 -19.79
CA THR A 574 27.31 -17.43 -19.84
C THR A 574 26.69 -18.73 -19.36
N LEU A 575 25.52 -18.65 -18.73
CA LEU A 575 24.85 -19.75 -18.08
C LEU A 575 23.48 -20.03 -18.73
N VAL A 576 23.14 -21.32 -18.81
CA VAL A 576 21.79 -21.80 -19.09
C VAL A 576 21.37 -22.72 -17.96
N ASP A 577 20.24 -22.44 -17.32
CA ASP A 577 19.78 -23.14 -16.12
C ASP A 577 20.88 -23.22 -15.02
N GLY A 578 21.59 -22.12 -14.81
CA GLY A 578 22.71 -22.01 -13.86
C GLY A 578 24.00 -22.75 -14.27
N CYS A 579 24.02 -23.42 -15.42
CA CYS A 579 25.15 -24.20 -15.93
C CYS A 579 25.95 -23.46 -16.99
N GLU A 580 27.29 -23.54 -16.97
CA GLU A 580 28.12 -23.00 -18.06
C GLU A 580 27.73 -23.60 -19.41
N ASN A 581 27.47 -22.74 -20.39
CA ASN A 581 27.04 -23.17 -21.70
C ASN A 581 27.77 -22.38 -22.80
N ARG A 582 28.53 -23.07 -23.66
CA ARG A 582 29.28 -22.42 -24.75
C ARG A 582 28.39 -21.94 -25.89
N GLU A 583 27.21 -22.55 -26.07
CA GLU A 583 26.26 -22.17 -27.11
C GLU A 583 25.70 -20.77 -26.86
N ILE A 584 25.28 -20.46 -25.62
CA ILE A 584 24.74 -19.13 -25.28
C ILE A 584 25.80 -18.03 -25.46
N VAL A 585 27.02 -18.27 -25.01
CA VAL A 585 28.14 -17.33 -25.21
C VAL A 585 28.38 -17.10 -26.70
N SER A 586 28.48 -18.18 -27.49
CA SER A 586 28.70 -18.08 -28.93
C SER A 586 27.54 -17.38 -29.64
N PHE A 587 26.30 -17.61 -29.20
CA PHE A 587 25.10 -16.97 -29.75
C PHE A 587 25.14 -15.46 -29.54
N PHE A 588 25.30 -15.00 -28.29
CA PHE A 588 25.33 -13.56 -27.97
C PHE A 588 26.57 -12.85 -28.54
N GLN A 589 27.67 -13.57 -28.81
CA GLN A 589 28.86 -12.98 -29.41
C GLN A 589 28.82 -12.86 -30.93
N LYS A 590 28.17 -13.81 -31.62
CA LYS A 590 28.32 -14.00 -33.08
C LYS A 590 27.03 -13.87 -33.87
N ASN A 591 25.86 -14.01 -33.24
CA ASN A 591 24.59 -13.93 -33.96
C ASN A 591 24.32 -12.48 -34.40
N LYS A 592 23.96 -12.31 -35.67
CA LYS A 592 23.73 -11.01 -36.33
C LYS A 592 22.51 -10.27 -35.75
N SER A 593 21.56 -11.00 -35.21
CA SER A 593 20.36 -10.48 -34.56
C SER A 593 20.64 -9.87 -33.18
N VAL A 594 21.82 -10.15 -32.61
CA VAL A 594 22.23 -9.64 -31.30
C VAL A 594 23.02 -8.34 -31.49
N ILE A 595 22.41 -7.23 -31.08
CA ILE A 595 23.01 -5.91 -31.01
C ILE A 595 23.54 -5.73 -29.60
N ARG A 596 24.81 -5.39 -29.47
CA ARG A 596 25.47 -5.24 -28.18
C ARG A 596 25.75 -3.78 -27.92
N GLU A 597 25.28 -3.30 -26.78
CA GLU A 597 25.56 -1.97 -26.26
C GLU A 597 26.16 -2.12 -24.86
N LYS A 598 27.02 -1.20 -24.44
CA LYS A 598 27.66 -1.28 -23.11
C LYS A 598 26.77 -0.71 -22.01
N GLU A 599 26.09 0.39 -22.32
CA GLU A 599 25.33 1.20 -21.37
C GLU A 599 24.07 1.74 -22.05
N LEU A 600 23.01 1.95 -21.26
CA LEU A 600 21.76 2.51 -21.74
C LEU A 600 21.85 4.04 -21.79
N THR A 601 22.47 4.57 -22.85
CA THR A 601 22.54 6.02 -23.08
C THR A 601 21.28 6.52 -23.81
N GLN A 602 21.04 7.84 -23.78
CA GLN A 602 19.94 8.43 -24.55
C GLN A 602 20.04 8.11 -26.06
N GLU A 603 21.26 8.08 -26.63
CA GLU A 603 21.48 7.71 -28.03
C GLU A 603 21.03 6.27 -28.33
N VAL A 604 21.28 5.34 -27.41
CA VAL A 604 20.84 3.94 -27.52
C VAL A 604 19.31 3.86 -27.44
N VAL A 605 18.70 4.61 -26.52
CA VAL A 605 17.23 4.69 -26.40
C VAL A 605 16.61 5.24 -27.68
N ASP A 606 17.07 6.40 -28.16
CA ASP A 606 16.56 7.08 -29.35
C ASP A 606 16.61 6.19 -30.59
N LYS A 607 17.66 5.38 -30.69
CA LYS A 607 17.92 4.50 -31.84
C LYS A 607 17.10 3.22 -31.81
N TYR A 608 16.80 2.67 -30.63
CA TYR A 608 16.31 1.31 -30.52
C TYR A 608 15.07 1.10 -29.66
N LEU A 609 14.75 2.00 -28.74
CA LEU A 609 13.80 1.75 -27.65
C LEU A 609 12.66 2.78 -27.56
N LEU A 610 12.66 3.81 -28.42
CA LEU A 610 11.51 4.72 -28.55
C LEU A 610 10.43 4.15 -29.47
N PRO A 611 9.14 4.41 -29.15
CA PRO A 611 8.03 4.11 -30.06
C PRO A 611 8.14 4.93 -31.36
N LYS A 612 7.57 4.40 -32.45
CA LYS A 612 7.65 5.01 -33.78
C LYS A 612 6.54 6.05 -34.04
N ASP A 613 5.42 5.90 -33.37
CA ASP A 613 4.17 6.65 -33.56
C ASP A 613 3.93 7.71 -32.48
N PHE A 614 4.82 7.81 -31.50
CA PHE A 614 4.76 8.75 -30.37
C PHE A 614 6.15 9.28 -30.02
N ARG A 615 6.24 10.57 -29.68
CA ARG A 615 7.42 11.17 -29.06
C ARG A 615 7.06 12.32 -28.14
N ILE A 616 7.75 12.41 -27.00
CA ILE A 616 7.94 13.67 -26.28
C ILE A 616 9.17 14.35 -26.89
N VAL A 617 8.94 15.40 -27.68
CA VAL A 617 9.97 16.04 -28.52
C VAL A 617 10.91 16.92 -27.69
N SER A 618 10.41 17.47 -26.59
CA SER A 618 11.18 18.20 -25.58
C SER A 618 10.58 17.90 -24.21
N ASN A 619 11.43 17.80 -23.20
CA ASN A 619 11.05 17.73 -21.80
C ASN A 619 12.07 18.53 -20.98
N GLN A 620 11.60 19.44 -20.14
CA GLN A 620 12.43 20.28 -19.28
C GLN A 620 11.86 20.29 -17.86
N GLY A 621 12.73 20.01 -16.90
CA GLY A 621 12.43 20.04 -15.47
C GLY A 621 11.49 18.93 -14.99
N GLY A 622 11.38 18.83 -13.66
CA GLY A 622 10.48 17.92 -12.98
C GLY A 622 10.81 16.44 -13.19
N ASN A 623 9.89 15.58 -12.77
CA ASN A 623 10.07 14.14 -12.80
C ASN A 623 8.92 13.47 -13.59
N LEU A 624 9.04 13.49 -14.92
CA LEU A 624 7.96 13.13 -15.84
C LEU A 624 7.85 11.62 -16.10
N PHE A 625 6.62 11.13 -16.08
CA PHE A 625 6.22 9.80 -16.55
C PHE A 625 5.03 9.90 -17.52
N HIS A 626 4.86 8.88 -18.37
CA HIS A 626 3.74 8.81 -19.32
C HIS A 626 3.08 7.44 -19.36
N HIS A 627 1.79 7.43 -19.72
CA HIS A 627 1.05 6.22 -20.07
C HIS A 627 0.17 6.50 -21.29
N ARG A 628 0.07 5.53 -22.20
CA ARG A 628 -0.87 5.59 -23.33
C ARG A 628 -1.64 4.29 -23.51
N ARG A 629 -2.90 4.41 -23.90
CA ARG A 629 -3.73 3.26 -24.28
C ARG A 629 -4.46 3.56 -25.58
N LYS A 630 -4.44 2.59 -26.49
CA LYS A 630 -5.07 2.64 -27.80
C LYS A 630 -6.50 2.15 -27.72
N MET A 631 -7.39 2.92 -28.31
CA MET A 631 -8.82 2.65 -28.45
C MET A 631 -9.17 2.56 -29.93
N SER A 632 -10.44 2.28 -30.25
CA SER A 632 -10.85 2.05 -31.64
C SER A 632 -10.88 3.31 -32.51
N ASP A 633 -10.95 4.50 -31.90
CA ASP A 633 -11.12 5.80 -32.55
C ASP A 633 -10.11 6.89 -32.08
N GLY A 634 -9.11 6.49 -31.28
CA GLY A 634 -8.12 7.39 -30.72
C GLY A 634 -7.29 6.76 -29.61
N GLU A 635 -6.65 7.60 -28.80
CA GLU A 635 -5.79 7.18 -27.70
C GLU A 635 -6.00 8.05 -26.47
N VAL A 636 -5.98 7.44 -25.29
CA VAL A 636 -5.90 8.16 -24.01
C VAL A 636 -4.44 8.24 -23.56
N MET A 637 -4.01 9.41 -23.11
CA MET A 637 -2.66 9.63 -22.61
C MET A 637 -2.68 10.36 -21.26
N LEU A 638 -1.91 9.83 -20.31
CA LEU A 638 -1.67 10.42 -19.00
C LEU A 638 -0.19 10.85 -18.91
N LEU A 639 0.05 12.09 -18.51
CA LEU A 639 1.36 12.61 -18.11
C LEU A 639 1.31 12.96 -16.62
N VAL A 640 2.35 12.58 -15.88
CA VAL A 640 2.46 12.87 -14.44
C VAL A 640 3.84 13.42 -14.14
N ASN A 641 3.89 14.51 -13.36
CA ASN A 641 5.10 15.04 -12.77
C ASN A 641 5.15 14.64 -11.28
N SER A 642 6.02 13.69 -10.94
CA SER A 642 6.21 13.21 -9.57
C SER A 642 7.19 14.07 -8.75
N ASP A 643 7.66 15.20 -9.27
CA ASP A 643 8.47 16.17 -8.52
C ASP A 643 7.56 17.17 -7.78
N LEU A 644 7.82 17.44 -6.50
CA LEU A 644 7.03 18.41 -5.70
C LEU A 644 7.59 19.84 -5.70
N ASN A 645 8.75 20.05 -6.30
CA ASN A 645 9.48 21.32 -6.34
C ASN A 645 9.52 21.94 -7.74
N GLU A 646 9.76 21.14 -8.78
CA GLU A 646 9.97 21.62 -10.14
C GLU A 646 8.77 21.29 -11.05
N SER A 647 8.44 22.21 -11.97
CA SER A 647 7.45 21.96 -13.01
C SER A 647 8.06 21.18 -14.17
N SER A 648 7.25 20.38 -14.87
CA SER A 648 7.69 19.70 -16.10
C SER A 648 7.01 20.34 -17.31
N LYS A 649 7.79 20.72 -18.32
CA LYS A 649 7.30 21.38 -19.53
C LYS A 649 7.87 20.75 -20.78
N GLY A 650 7.06 20.64 -21.83
CA GLY A 650 7.52 20.01 -23.06
C GLY A 650 6.48 19.99 -24.16
N MET A 651 6.78 19.23 -25.21
CA MET A 651 5.91 19.08 -26.38
C MET A 651 5.73 17.60 -26.72
N VAL A 652 4.49 17.20 -26.91
CA VAL A 652 4.11 15.87 -27.37
C VAL A 652 3.80 15.90 -28.86
N GLN A 653 4.23 14.86 -29.57
CA GLN A 653 3.88 14.61 -30.97
C GLN A 653 3.45 13.15 -31.16
N LEU A 654 2.27 12.94 -31.75
CA LEU A 654 1.76 11.61 -32.10
C LEU A 654 0.74 11.69 -33.25
N ALA A 655 0.39 10.53 -33.81
CA ALA A 655 -0.65 10.43 -34.82
C ALA A 655 -2.02 10.89 -34.28
N GLY A 656 -2.77 11.68 -35.05
CA GLY A 656 -4.09 12.15 -34.62
C GLY A 656 -4.61 13.36 -35.37
N ALA A 657 -5.81 13.82 -34.98
CA ALA A 657 -6.54 14.88 -35.64
C ALA A 657 -7.08 15.98 -34.71
N GLY A 658 -7.11 15.74 -33.40
CA GLY A 658 -7.50 16.72 -32.37
C GLY A 658 -7.28 16.18 -30.96
N VAL A 659 -7.17 17.09 -29.99
CA VAL A 659 -6.84 16.76 -28.60
C VAL A 659 -7.83 17.44 -27.67
N VAL A 660 -8.32 16.70 -26.67
CA VAL A 660 -9.13 17.25 -25.58
C VAL A 660 -8.49 16.92 -24.23
N GLU A 661 -8.59 17.85 -23.28
CA GLU A 661 -8.22 17.61 -21.89
C GLU A 661 -9.41 17.05 -21.12
N LEU A 662 -9.12 16.04 -20.30
CA LEU A 662 -10.07 15.34 -19.45
C LEU A 662 -9.75 15.70 -17.99
N ASN A 663 -10.47 16.67 -17.43
CA ASN A 663 -10.23 17.11 -16.06
C ASN A 663 -10.70 16.04 -15.06
N THR A 664 -9.75 15.38 -14.40
CA THR A 664 -10.02 14.24 -13.52
C THR A 664 -10.73 14.60 -12.22
N PHE A 665 -10.62 15.84 -11.72
CA PHE A 665 -11.34 16.28 -10.52
C PHE A 665 -12.80 16.62 -10.80
N SER A 666 -13.07 17.34 -11.90
CA SER A 666 -14.41 17.86 -12.21
C SER A 666 -15.19 17.05 -13.25
N GLY A 667 -14.53 16.16 -13.99
CA GLY A 667 -15.12 15.45 -15.13
C GLY A 667 -15.35 16.31 -16.38
N LYS A 668 -14.96 17.60 -16.36
CA LYS A 668 -15.10 18.50 -17.51
C LYS A 668 -14.15 18.10 -18.64
N VAL A 669 -14.60 18.34 -19.87
CA VAL A 669 -13.81 18.13 -21.09
C VAL A 669 -13.78 19.41 -21.90
N VAL A 670 -12.58 19.76 -22.37
CA VAL A 670 -12.31 20.99 -23.12
C VAL A 670 -11.36 20.73 -24.27
N ASP A 671 -11.49 21.50 -25.35
CA ASP A 671 -10.53 21.45 -26.46
C ASP A 671 -9.16 21.88 -25.94
N TYR A 672 -8.15 21.03 -26.15
CA TYR A 672 -6.78 21.30 -25.73
C TYR A 672 -6.00 21.95 -26.88
N PRO A 673 -5.26 23.05 -26.64
CA PRO A 673 -4.49 23.72 -27.68
C PRO A 673 -3.53 22.76 -28.38
N ASN A 674 -3.70 22.60 -29.69
CA ASN A 674 -2.88 21.72 -30.51
C ASN A 674 -2.66 22.32 -31.90
N SER A 675 -1.57 21.91 -32.53
CA SER A 675 -1.30 22.19 -33.95
C SER A 675 -1.28 20.88 -34.72
N ARG A 676 -1.81 20.90 -35.95
CA ARG A 676 -1.97 19.72 -36.78
C ARG A 676 -1.11 19.81 -38.04
N SER A 677 -0.36 18.74 -38.30
CA SER A 677 0.26 18.46 -39.62
C SER A 677 -0.64 17.51 -40.44
N SER A 678 -0.22 17.03 -41.63
CA SER A 678 -1.06 16.13 -42.44
C SER A 678 -1.49 14.86 -41.68
N GLU A 679 -0.63 14.29 -40.85
CA GLU A 679 -0.86 13.00 -40.16
C GLU A 679 -0.69 13.04 -38.63
N ASN A 680 0.00 14.03 -38.07
CA ASN A 680 0.28 14.12 -36.64
C ASN A 680 -0.31 15.37 -35.99
N VAL A 681 -0.66 15.26 -34.71
CA VAL A 681 -0.93 16.39 -33.80
C VAL A 681 0.29 16.68 -32.93
N LYS A 682 0.43 17.95 -32.56
CA LYS A 682 1.41 18.42 -31.58
C LYS A 682 0.74 19.31 -30.56
N PHE A 683 1.09 19.17 -29.30
CA PHE A 683 0.64 20.05 -28.24
C PHE A 683 1.71 20.18 -27.16
N ASP A 684 1.74 21.36 -26.54
CA ASP A 684 2.62 21.65 -25.42
C ASP A 684 1.95 21.22 -24.12
N TYR A 685 2.72 20.81 -23.12
CA TYR A 685 2.25 20.58 -21.76
C TYR A 685 3.08 21.39 -20.77
N GLU A 686 2.43 21.80 -19.68
CA GLU A 686 3.06 22.40 -18.51
C GLU A 686 2.41 21.81 -17.26
N LEU A 687 3.13 20.94 -16.58
CA LEU A 687 2.70 20.32 -15.33
C LEU A 687 3.36 21.06 -14.17
N SER A 688 2.55 21.58 -13.27
CA SER A 688 3.04 22.07 -11.97
C SER A 688 3.72 20.94 -11.19
N PRO A 689 4.47 21.25 -10.11
CA PRO A 689 4.99 20.20 -9.24
C PRO A 689 3.84 19.36 -8.66
N GLY A 690 3.94 18.03 -8.73
CA GLY A 690 2.86 17.09 -8.39
C GLY A 690 1.68 17.10 -9.37
N GLY A 691 1.82 17.77 -10.53
CA GLY A 691 0.77 17.95 -11.53
C GLY A 691 0.60 16.74 -12.46
N HIS A 692 -0.56 16.65 -13.09
CA HIS A 692 -0.84 15.66 -14.14
C HIS A 692 -1.66 16.28 -15.27
N LEU A 693 -1.63 15.63 -16.43
CA LEU A 693 -2.46 15.96 -17.59
C LEU A 693 -3.01 14.67 -18.18
N LEU A 694 -4.34 14.56 -18.25
CA LEU A 694 -5.02 13.49 -18.96
C LEU A 694 -5.65 14.06 -20.24
N VAL A 695 -5.31 13.48 -21.38
CA VAL A 695 -5.86 13.89 -22.68
C VAL A 695 -6.38 12.69 -23.45
N TYR A 696 -7.33 12.98 -24.34
CA TYR A 696 -7.72 12.06 -25.40
C TYR A 696 -7.33 12.64 -26.75
N VAL A 697 -6.67 11.83 -27.57
CA VAL A 697 -6.19 12.18 -28.90
C VAL A 697 -7.00 11.40 -29.93
N PHE A 698 -7.85 12.12 -30.66
CA PHE A 698 -8.73 11.50 -31.66
C PHE A 698 -7.96 11.15 -32.93
N GLU A 699 -8.22 9.98 -33.51
CA GLU A 699 -7.65 9.59 -34.81
C GLU A 699 -8.23 10.47 -35.95
N LYS A 700 -9.52 10.80 -35.86
CA LYS A 700 -10.26 11.59 -36.87
C LYS A 700 -10.77 12.90 -36.27
N LYS A 701 -11.19 13.83 -37.14
CA LYS A 701 -11.81 15.08 -36.68
C LYS A 701 -13.04 14.76 -35.83
N HIS A 702 -13.10 15.35 -34.65
CA HIS A 702 -14.21 15.23 -33.70
C HIS A 702 -14.97 16.57 -33.61
N HIS A 703 -16.12 16.56 -32.92
CA HIS A 703 -16.87 17.78 -32.64
C HIS A 703 -16.14 18.62 -31.58
N SER A 704 -15.91 19.91 -31.86
CA SER A 704 -15.23 20.82 -30.95
C SER A 704 -15.96 20.99 -29.61
N TYR A 705 -15.20 20.93 -28.52
CA TYR A 705 -15.64 21.33 -27.18
C TYR A 705 -15.42 22.83 -26.97
N GLN A 706 -15.94 23.37 -25.85
CA GLN A 706 -15.55 24.71 -25.44
C GLN A 706 -14.05 24.72 -25.15
N SER A 707 -13.31 25.61 -25.83
CA SER A 707 -11.89 25.81 -25.52
C SER A 707 -11.73 26.40 -24.13
N SER A 708 -10.67 26.00 -23.43
CA SER A 708 -10.27 26.68 -22.19
C SER A 708 -10.07 28.18 -22.45
N PRO A 709 -10.54 29.06 -21.55
CA PRO A 709 -10.32 30.49 -21.72
C PRO A 709 -8.82 30.78 -21.73
N VAL A 710 -8.32 31.37 -22.82
CA VAL A 710 -6.96 31.92 -22.85
C VAL A 710 -6.96 33.12 -21.91
N THR A 711 -6.27 33.02 -20.78
CA THR A 711 -6.23 34.14 -19.81
C THR A 711 -5.14 35.11 -20.23
N MET A 712 -5.48 36.36 -20.52
CA MET A 712 -4.51 37.43 -20.71
C MET A 712 -4.84 38.59 -19.76
N GLN A 713 -3.91 38.86 -18.83
CA GLN A 713 -3.97 39.73 -17.64
C GLN A 713 -4.61 39.13 -16.37
N ARG A 714 -3.82 39.13 -15.29
CA ARG A 714 -4.21 38.86 -13.90
C ARG A 714 -4.09 40.15 -13.10
N GLU A 715 -5.14 40.56 -12.40
CA GLU A 715 -5.13 41.72 -11.50
C GLU A 715 -5.56 41.31 -10.09
N TYR A 716 -4.82 41.77 -9.08
CA TYR A 716 -5.12 41.49 -7.67
C TYR A 716 -6.19 42.44 -7.14
N ILE A 717 -7.26 41.87 -6.56
CA ILE A 717 -8.29 42.62 -5.85
C ILE A 717 -7.94 42.61 -4.37
N MET A 718 -7.67 43.81 -3.83
CA MET A 718 -7.33 43.96 -2.42
C MET A 718 -8.57 43.82 -1.52
N PRO A 719 -8.43 43.22 -0.33
CA PRO A 719 -9.53 43.10 0.62
C PRO A 719 -9.97 44.48 1.15
N VAL A 720 -11.26 44.62 1.42
CA VAL A 720 -11.88 45.82 2.02
C VAL A 720 -12.20 45.67 3.51
N SER A 721 -11.90 44.50 4.09
CA SER A 721 -12.05 44.23 5.52
C SER A 721 -10.72 43.74 6.13
N PRO A 722 -10.53 43.89 7.45
CA PRO A 722 -9.45 43.18 8.15
C PRO A 722 -9.65 41.66 8.02
N LEU A 723 -8.55 40.92 8.15
CA LEU A 723 -8.56 39.46 8.21
C LEU A 723 -9.13 38.99 9.55
N LYS A 724 -10.20 38.19 9.50
CA LYS A 724 -10.79 37.55 10.66
C LYS A 724 -10.34 36.09 10.70
N ILE A 725 -9.75 35.67 11.82
CA ILE A 725 -9.18 34.32 12.00
C ILE A 725 -9.90 33.64 13.15
N ASN A 726 -10.47 32.46 12.92
CA ASN A 726 -11.19 31.71 13.95
C ASN A 726 -10.84 30.21 13.87
N PRO A 727 -10.27 29.61 14.93
CA PRO A 727 -10.23 28.16 15.09
C PRO A 727 -11.65 27.58 15.12
N LEU A 728 -11.86 26.39 14.57
CA LEU A 728 -13.18 25.72 14.53
C LEU A 728 -13.40 24.71 15.65
N ALA A 729 -12.37 24.47 16.46
CA ALA A 729 -12.38 23.54 17.58
C ALA A 729 -11.59 24.16 18.73
N ASP A 730 -11.74 23.59 19.91
CA ASP A 730 -10.96 23.95 21.09
C ASP A 730 -9.47 23.63 20.91
N ASN A 731 -8.60 24.32 21.67
CA ASN A 731 -7.21 23.89 21.75
C ASN A 731 -7.12 22.60 22.57
N VAL A 732 -6.06 21.82 22.33
CA VAL A 732 -5.87 20.50 22.93
C VAL A 732 -4.57 20.47 23.71
N LEU A 733 -4.61 19.90 24.91
CA LEU A 733 -3.45 19.35 25.60
C LEU A 733 -3.54 17.84 25.55
N VAL A 734 -2.51 17.18 25.04
CA VAL A 734 -2.32 15.73 25.16
C VAL A 734 -1.47 15.46 26.39
N VAL A 735 -1.93 14.57 27.27
CA VAL A 735 -1.15 14.05 28.40
C VAL A 735 -0.92 12.56 28.16
N ASP A 736 0.31 12.22 27.77
CA ASP A 736 0.75 10.87 27.36
C ASP A 736 1.75 10.24 28.33
N PHE A 737 1.88 10.83 29.53
CA PHE A 737 2.59 10.27 30.67
C PHE A 737 1.67 10.17 31.90
N CYS A 738 1.86 9.12 32.70
CA CYS A 738 1.08 8.89 33.91
C CYS A 738 1.91 8.18 34.98
N ASP A 739 1.44 8.25 36.22
CA ASP A 739 1.79 7.29 37.26
C ASP A 739 0.91 6.05 37.12
N LEU A 740 1.51 4.86 37.10
CA LEU A 740 0.84 3.57 37.15
C LEU A 740 1.04 2.94 38.53
N GLU A 741 -0.06 2.64 39.21
CA GLU A 741 -0.09 1.85 40.44
C GLU A 741 -0.69 0.47 40.14
N LEU A 742 0.13 -0.57 40.32
CA LEU A 742 -0.25 -1.98 40.33
C LEU A 742 -0.23 -2.49 41.78
N ALA A 743 -0.81 -3.66 42.03
CA ALA A 743 -0.86 -4.25 43.38
C ALA A 743 0.52 -4.42 44.04
N ASP A 744 1.57 -4.64 43.24
CA ASP A 744 2.93 -4.93 43.71
C ASP A 744 3.97 -3.83 43.39
N SER A 745 3.59 -2.80 42.63
CA SER A 745 4.54 -1.85 42.07
C SER A 745 3.92 -0.50 41.74
N VAL A 746 4.72 0.56 41.86
CA VAL A 746 4.36 1.92 41.47
C VAL A 746 5.41 2.42 40.49
N HIS A 747 4.96 2.90 39.33
CA HIS A 747 5.78 3.45 38.29
C HIS A 747 5.36 4.90 38.05
N LYS A 748 6.27 5.85 38.26
CA LYS A 748 5.96 7.28 38.09
C LYS A 748 6.42 7.81 36.75
N ASP A 749 5.68 8.78 36.23
CA ASP A 749 6.03 9.53 35.01
C ASP A 749 6.42 8.59 33.85
N ILE A 750 5.67 7.50 33.66
CA ILE A 750 5.90 6.56 32.57
C ILE A 750 5.02 6.90 31.36
N HIS A 751 5.55 6.71 30.16
CA HIS A 751 4.80 6.89 28.92
C HIS A 751 3.63 5.89 28.85
N ILE A 752 2.49 6.31 28.32
CA ILE A 752 1.26 5.49 28.26
C ILE A 752 1.46 4.14 27.57
N TYR A 753 2.30 4.05 26.54
CA TYR A 753 2.58 2.77 25.88
C TYR A 753 3.30 1.82 26.84
N GLU A 754 4.27 2.31 27.61
CA GLU A 754 4.95 1.47 28.60
C GLU A 754 4.03 1.10 29.78
N ALA A 755 3.12 2.00 30.17
CA ALA A 755 2.09 1.70 31.17
C ALA A 755 1.16 0.58 30.68
N ASP A 756 0.69 0.67 29.44
CA ASP A 756 -0.14 -0.34 28.77
C ASP A 756 0.55 -1.70 28.74
N GLN A 757 1.78 -1.77 28.24
CA GLN A 757 2.53 -3.02 28.18
C GLN A 757 2.77 -3.63 29.57
N LYS A 758 2.99 -2.79 30.59
CA LYS A 758 3.17 -3.25 31.99
C LYS A 758 1.87 -3.80 32.57
N VAL A 759 0.75 -3.12 32.37
CA VAL A 759 -0.58 -3.57 32.80
C VAL A 759 -0.88 -4.95 32.22
N PHE A 760 -0.80 -5.11 30.89
CA PHE A 760 -1.12 -6.39 30.26
C PHE A 760 -0.15 -7.52 30.64
N LYS A 761 1.16 -7.23 30.79
CA LYS A 761 2.13 -8.22 31.28
C LYS A 761 1.84 -8.65 32.72
N HIS A 762 1.48 -7.71 33.59
CA HIS A 762 1.10 -8.01 34.98
C HIS A 762 -0.11 -8.96 35.03
N PHE A 763 -1.09 -8.77 34.14
CA PHE A 763 -2.28 -9.62 34.03
C PHE A 763 -2.12 -10.84 33.10
N GLY A 764 -0.89 -11.24 32.81
CA GLY A 764 -0.58 -12.54 32.19
C GLY A 764 -0.54 -12.56 30.67
N PHE A 765 -0.45 -11.42 29.99
CA PHE A 765 -0.17 -11.34 28.56
C PHE A 765 1.34 -11.11 28.33
N PRO A 766 2.15 -12.15 28.07
CA PRO A 766 3.61 -12.03 28.06
C PRO A 766 4.13 -11.09 26.98
N GLU A 767 3.44 -11.03 25.84
CA GLU A 767 3.78 -10.16 24.70
C GLU A 767 3.30 -8.72 24.89
N GLY A 768 2.57 -8.40 25.98
CA GLY A 768 1.95 -7.10 26.21
C GLY A 768 0.50 -7.05 25.77
N ASN A 769 0.00 -5.85 25.42
CA ASN A 769 -1.39 -5.65 25.01
C ASN A 769 -1.72 -6.49 23.77
N PRO A 770 -2.68 -7.44 23.86
CA PRO A 770 -3.02 -8.33 22.75
C PRO A 770 -3.62 -7.59 21.55
N TRP A 771 -4.15 -6.39 21.74
CA TRP A 771 -4.74 -5.57 20.67
C TRP A 771 -3.73 -4.94 19.74
N GLY A 772 -2.44 -4.98 20.06
CA GLY A 772 -1.35 -4.59 19.15
C GLY A 772 -0.34 -5.72 18.87
N THR A 773 -0.48 -6.88 19.51
CA THR A 773 0.58 -7.92 19.53
C THR A 773 0.10 -9.34 19.23
N ALA A 774 -1.22 -9.55 19.13
CA ALA A 774 -1.78 -10.89 18.99
C ALA A 774 -2.96 -10.95 18.01
N ILE A 775 -3.12 -12.13 17.42
CA ILE A 775 -4.31 -12.50 16.67
C ILE A 775 -5.12 -13.47 17.51
N GLN A 776 -6.44 -13.28 17.50
CA GLN A 776 -7.34 -14.14 18.26
C GLN A 776 -7.63 -15.43 17.47
N TYR A 777 -7.36 -16.58 18.10
CA TYR A 777 -7.91 -17.85 17.65
C TYR A 777 -9.21 -18.10 18.42
N LYS A 778 -10.33 -18.16 17.68
CA LYS A 778 -11.68 -18.18 18.23
C LYS A 778 -11.94 -17.00 19.17
N LYS A 779 -12.04 -17.25 20.47
CA LYS A 779 -12.24 -16.27 21.56
C LYS A 779 -11.20 -16.39 22.67
N ASN A 780 -10.04 -17.00 22.39
CA ASN A 780 -9.02 -17.30 23.40
C ASN A 780 -8.44 -16.08 24.13
N ILE A 781 -8.57 -14.88 23.57
CA ILE A 781 -8.17 -13.62 24.20
C ILE A 781 -9.35 -13.01 24.97
N VAL A 782 -10.49 -12.76 24.32
CA VAL A 782 -11.66 -12.11 24.96
C VAL A 782 -12.34 -12.93 26.07
N GLU A 783 -12.28 -14.26 26.03
CA GLU A 783 -12.85 -15.13 27.08
C GLU A 783 -11.82 -15.54 28.15
N ARG A 784 -10.61 -14.97 28.10
CA ARG A 784 -9.58 -15.25 29.10
C ARG A 784 -10.03 -14.77 30.48
N ASP A 785 -9.91 -15.65 31.47
CA ASP A 785 -10.22 -15.32 32.87
C ASP A 785 -9.15 -14.38 33.47
N ILE A 786 -9.39 -13.07 33.33
CA ILE A 786 -8.52 -11.99 33.83
C ILE A 786 -9.10 -11.31 35.09
N ASN A 787 -10.36 -11.59 35.43
CA ASN A 787 -11.08 -10.91 36.51
C ASN A 787 -10.63 -11.37 37.92
N LYS A 788 -9.81 -12.43 38.02
CA LYS A 788 -9.27 -12.91 39.30
C LYS A 788 -8.15 -12.03 39.87
N HIS A 789 -7.73 -11.02 39.13
CA HIS A 789 -6.64 -10.14 39.52
C HIS A 789 -7.19 -8.78 40.00
N GLU A 790 -6.53 -8.20 41.01
CA GLU A 790 -6.80 -6.81 41.45
C GLU A 790 -6.59 -5.86 40.29
N GLY A 791 -7.38 -4.80 40.16
CA GLY A 791 -7.20 -3.84 39.07
C GLY A 791 -5.98 -2.93 39.22
N PHE A 792 -6.00 -1.77 38.58
CA PHE A 792 -4.89 -0.83 38.57
C PHE A 792 -5.40 0.61 38.66
N LYS A 793 -4.47 1.53 38.92
CA LYS A 793 -4.75 2.96 38.93
C LYS A 793 -3.77 3.71 38.04
N LEU A 794 -4.29 4.65 37.26
CA LEU A 794 -3.51 5.60 36.48
C LEU A 794 -3.74 7.00 37.04
N THR A 795 -2.66 7.75 37.27
CA THR A 795 -2.75 9.17 37.64
C THR A 795 -2.02 10.02 36.62
N TYR A 796 -2.77 10.89 35.95
CA TYR A 796 -2.25 11.85 34.98
C TYR A 796 -2.09 13.21 35.65
N HIS A 797 -0.96 13.87 35.42
CA HIS A 797 -0.65 15.17 36.01
C HIS A 797 -0.58 16.24 34.91
N PHE A 798 -1.18 17.40 35.16
CA PHE A 798 -1.12 18.53 34.25
C PHE A 798 -1.21 19.86 35.00
N GLN A 799 -0.69 20.93 34.40
CA GLN A 799 -0.60 22.24 35.03
C GLN A 799 -1.45 23.29 34.34
N PHE A 800 -2.06 24.17 35.13
CA PHE A 800 -2.86 25.30 34.65
C PHE A 800 -2.50 26.60 35.38
N ASP A 801 -2.01 27.60 34.65
CA ASP A 801 -1.88 28.98 35.15
C ASP A 801 -3.00 29.87 34.59
N ASN A 802 -3.91 30.31 35.45
CA ASN A 802 -4.95 31.25 35.09
C ASN A 802 -4.50 32.72 35.21
N LEU A 803 -3.45 33.09 34.46
CA LEU A 803 -2.84 34.42 34.56
C LEU A 803 -3.82 35.58 34.26
N PHE A 804 -4.88 35.33 33.48
CA PHE A 804 -5.84 36.35 33.03
C PHE A 804 -7.28 36.12 33.50
N ASN A 805 -7.51 35.23 34.48
CA ASN A 805 -8.85 34.90 34.98
C ASN A 805 -9.84 34.52 33.86
N VAL A 806 -9.40 33.70 32.90
CA VAL A 806 -10.29 33.15 31.87
C VAL A 806 -11.29 32.19 32.50
N SER A 807 -12.49 32.13 31.92
CA SER A 807 -13.51 31.16 32.33
C SER A 807 -13.11 29.77 31.87
N THR A 808 -13.08 28.81 32.81
CA THR A 808 -12.86 27.39 32.51
C THR A 808 -14.16 26.61 32.37
N ALA A 809 -15.34 27.24 32.54
CA ALA A 809 -16.62 26.55 32.70
C ALA A 809 -16.93 25.53 31.59
N ASP A 810 -16.56 25.85 30.34
CA ASP A 810 -16.82 25.02 29.17
C ASP A 810 -15.68 24.05 28.82
N TRP A 811 -14.60 24.01 29.62
CA TRP A 811 -13.47 23.12 29.37
C TRP A 811 -13.85 21.67 29.66
N LYS A 812 -13.31 20.78 28.84
CA LYS A 812 -13.64 19.36 28.82
C LYS A 812 -12.39 18.51 28.95
N ILE A 813 -12.58 17.25 29.32
CA ILE A 813 -11.54 16.23 29.30
C ILE A 813 -12.07 15.01 28.56
N VAL A 814 -11.23 14.41 27.73
CA VAL A 814 -11.54 13.21 26.96
C VAL A 814 -10.75 12.04 27.53
N ILE A 815 -11.45 10.96 27.81
CA ILE A 815 -10.91 9.71 28.36
C ILE A 815 -11.47 8.57 27.53
N GLU A 816 -10.60 7.69 27.06
CA GLU A 816 -11.03 6.49 26.34
C GLU A 816 -11.78 5.54 27.28
N ARG A 817 -12.99 5.14 26.90
CA ARG A 817 -13.86 4.17 27.60
C ARG A 817 -14.03 4.52 29.08
N SER A 818 -14.38 5.78 29.37
CA SER A 818 -14.47 6.32 30.73
C SER A 818 -15.34 5.48 31.66
N ASN A 819 -16.38 4.83 31.11
CA ASN A 819 -17.30 3.95 31.84
C ASN A 819 -16.64 2.73 32.50
N LEU A 820 -15.40 2.39 32.16
CA LEU A 820 -14.63 1.31 32.79
C LEU A 820 -14.00 1.73 34.13
N TYR A 821 -13.87 3.04 34.39
CA TYR A 821 -13.09 3.57 35.50
C TYR A 821 -13.95 4.33 36.51
N SER A 822 -13.61 4.23 37.79
CA SER A 822 -13.92 5.27 38.77
C SER A 822 -12.98 6.45 38.53
N ILE A 823 -13.53 7.66 38.41
CA ILE A 823 -12.78 8.85 37.97
C ILE A 823 -12.78 9.91 39.06
N ALA A 824 -11.60 10.42 39.40
CA ALA A 824 -11.46 11.58 40.28
C ALA A 824 -10.55 12.64 39.67
N ILE A 825 -10.98 13.90 39.71
CA ILE A 825 -10.19 15.07 39.31
C ILE A 825 -9.90 15.88 40.57
N ASN A 826 -8.63 16.08 40.88
CA ASN A 826 -8.19 16.75 42.12
C ASN A 826 -8.82 16.15 43.39
N GLY A 827 -9.00 14.82 43.39
CA GLY A 827 -9.64 14.07 44.49
C GLY A 827 -11.16 14.18 44.56
N ILE A 828 -11.80 14.89 43.63
CA ILE A 828 -13.26 15.02 43.54
C ILE A 828 -13.78 14.02 42.51
N GLU A 829 -14.74 13.19 42.90
CA GLU A 829 -15.36 12.19 42.03
C GLU A 829 -16.13 12.84 40.86
N VAL A 830 -15.98 12.25 39.67
CA VAL A 830 -16.61 12.70 38.44
C VAL A 830 -17.46 11.57 37.88
N ASN A 831 -18.66 11.90 37.39
CA ASN A 831 -19.50 10.93 36.69
C ASN A 831 -18.76 10.41 35.44
N ASN A 832 -18.57 9.11 35.36
CA ASN A 832 -17.86 8.43 34.29
C ASN A 832 -18.74 8.08 33.08
N GLN A 833 -20.06 8.33 33.16
CA GLN A 833 -21.01 8.06 32.08
C GLN A 833 -21.31 9.32 31.28
N THR A 834 -21.24 9.18 29.95
CA THR A 834 -21.57 10.24 28.98
C THR A 834 -21.98 9.60 27.65
N ASN A 835 -22.78 10.33 26.88
CA ASN A 835 -23.06 10.02 25.46
C ASN A 835 -22.32 10.98 24.51
N GLU A 836 -21.60 11.97 25.05
CA GLU A 836 -20.73 12.85 24.27
C GLU A 836 -19.40 12.15 24.00
N TRP A 837 -18.95 12.24 22.75
CA TRP A 837 -17.71 11.62 22.28
C TRP A 837 -16.93 12.59 21.39
N TRP A 838 -15.64 12.32 21.21
CA TRP A 838 -14.74 13.15 20.40
C TRP A 838 -13.85 12.29 19.49
N LEU A 839 -13.96 12.49 18.17
CA LEU A 839 -13.30 11.71 17.10
C LEU A 839 -13.76 10.26 16.99
N ASP A 840 -13.73 9.50 18.08
CA ASP A 840 -14.17 8.10 18.16
C ASP A 840 -15.26 7.96 19.23
N ARG A 841 -16.17 7.00 19.07
CA ARG A 841 -17.27 6.72 20.02
C ARG A 841 -16.76 6.24 21.38
N ASP A 842 -15.58 5.63 21.42
CA ASP A 842 -14.91 5.21 22.66
C ASP A 842 -14.16 6.37 23.33
N PHE A 843 -14.08 7.57 22.74
CA PHE A 843 -13.38 8.72 23.31
C PHE A 843 -14.40 9.61 24.05
N CYS A 844 -14.69 9.23 25.30
CA CYS A 844 -15.77 9.82 26.10
C CYS A 844 -15.41 11.22 26.59
N VAL A 845 -16.34 12.18 26.42
CA VAL A 845 -16.16 13.58 26.79
C VAL A 845 -16.84 13.89 28.12
N LEU A 846 -16.06 14.40 29.09
CA LEU A 846 -16.50 14.74 30.44
C LEU A 846 -16.23 16.23 30.77
N PRO A 847 -17.02 16.86 31.66
CA PRO A 847 -16.78 18.23 32.07
C PRO A 847 -15.54 18.35 32.97
N LEU A 848 -14.62 19.26 32.65
CA LEU A 848 -13.42 19.56 33.45
C LEU A 848 -13.56 20.88 34.22
N GLY A 849 -14.28 21.86 33.65
CA GLY A 849 -14.21 23.26 34.04
C GLY A 849 -14.40 23.60 35.51
N LYS A 850 -15.28 22.89 36.21
CA LYS A 850 -15.56 23.11 37.65
C LYS A 850 -14.61 22.39 38.60
N TYR A 851 -13.78 21.48 38.07
CA TYR A 851 -12.87 20.64 38.85
C TYR A 851 -11.42 21.11 38.74
N ILE A 852 -11.05 21.79 37.65
CA ILE A 852 -9.71 22.33 37.44
C ILE A 852 -9.41 23.49 38.40
N CYS A 853 -8.20 23.53 38.94
CA CYS A 853 -7.70 24.58 39.82
C CYS A 853 -6.42 25.22 39.25
N ASN A 854 -6.09 26.41 39.72
CA ASN A 854 -4.83 27.07 39.35
C ASN A 854 -3.64 26.36 40.01
N GLY A 855 -2.63 25.98 39.23
CA GLY A 855 -1.46 25.21 39.65
C GLY A 855 -1.48 23.78 39.12
N ASP A 856 -1.03 22.84 39.96
CA ASP A 856 -1.00 21.42 39.64
C ASP A 856 -2.40 20.80 39.75
N ASN A 857 -2.73 19.99 38.75
CA ASN A 857 -3.97 19.23 38.68
C ASN A 857 -3.64 17.76 38.44
N SER A 858 -4.51 16.88 38.93
CA SER A 858 -4.43 15.45 38.65
C SER A 858 -5.77 14.86 38.25
N LEU A 859 -5.71 13.89 37.34
CA LEU A 859 -6.80 13.00 37.00
C LEU A 859 -6.42 11.57 37.37
N THR A 860 -7.24 10.93 38.19
CA THR A 860 -7.09 9.52 38.58
C THR A 860 -8.16 8.68 37.89
N LEU A 861 -7.72 7.61 37.22
CA LEU A 861 -8.55 6.51 36.74
C LEU A 861 -8.26 5.28 37.60
N SER A 862 -9.28 4.72 38.25
CA SER A 862 -9.15 3.49 39.04
C SER A 862 -10.11 2.44 38.52
N ILE A 863 -9.62 1.21 38.38
CA ILE A 863 -10.46 0.04 38.09
C ILE A 863 -10.22 -1.01 39.18
N ASP A 864 -11.29 -1.63 39.69
CA ASP A 864 -11.20 -2.59 40.81
C ASP A 864 -10.77 -3.99 40.34
N SER A 865 -11.07 -4.34 39.09
CA SER A 865 -10.73 -5.63 38.48
C SER A 865 -10.37 -5.43 37.01
N MET A 866 -9.28 -6.06 36.57
CA MET A 866 -8.77 -5.89 35.20
C MET A 866 -9.85 -6.17 34.14
N ASN A 867 -9.93 -5.30 33.13
CA ASN A 867 -10.75 -5.49 31.94
C ASN A 867 -9.87 -5.40 30.69
N LEU A 868 -10.07 -6.27 29.71
CA LEU A 868 -9.31 -6.31 28.47
C LEU A 868 -9.41 -5.03 27.63
N ASP A 869 -10.48 -4.26 27.82
CA ASP A 869 -10.71 -2.96 27.16
C ASP A 869 -10.12 -1.78 27.94
N ALA A 870 -9.63 -2.00 29.17
CA ALA A 870 -9.00 -0.98 30.00
C ALA A 870 -7.52 -0.83 29.62
N GLU A 871 -7.29 -0.29 28.42
CA GLU A 871 -5.97 0.02 27.88
C GLU A 871 -5.51 1.40 28.40
N PRO A 872 -4.36 1.53 29.09
CA PRO A 872 -3.76 2.82 29.40
C PRO A 872 -3.54 3.64 28.12
N ALA A 873 -4.17 4.81 28.04
CA ALA A 873 -4.17 5.69 26.87
C ALA A 873 -3.88 7.14 27.25
N PRO A 874 -3.51 8.03 26.31
CA PRO A 874 -3.45 9.45 26.59
C PRO A 874 -4.81 10.02 27.02
N ILE A 875 -4.80 11.07 27.85
CA ILE A 875 -5.98 11.91 28.08
C ILE A 875 -5.85 13.22 27.29
N TYR A 876 -6.98 13.81 26.96
CA TYR A 876 -7.02 15.07 26.20
C TYR A 876 -7.79 16.13 26.96
N VAL A 877 -7.18 17.28 27.23
CA VAL A 877 -7.90 18.44 27.77
C VAL A 877 -8.27 19.37 26.62
N LEU A 878 -9.55 19.76 26.54
CA LEU A 878 -10.10 20.62 25.51
C LEU A 878 -10.54 21.95 26.13
N GLY A 879 -10.12 23.07 25.56
CA GLY A 879 -10.60 24.38 25.98
C GLY A 879 -9.93 25.59 25.34
N ASP A 880 -10.28 26.77 25.85
CA ASP A 880 -9.75 28.06 25.43
C ASP A 880 -8.48 28.42 26.23
N PHE A 881 -7.36 27.80 25.87
CA PHE A 881 -6.05 28.04 26.48
C PHE A 881 -4.92 28.05 25.45
N LYS A 882 -3.75 28.50 25.87
CA LYS A 882 -2.48 28.32 25.15
C LYS A 882 -1.56 27.36 25.91
N LEU A 883 -0.65 26.72 25.19
CA LEU A 883 0.36 25.83 25.76
C LEU A 883 1.75 26.46 25.76
N LEU A 884 2.41 26.40 26.91
CA LEU A 884 3.83 26.72 27.07
C LEU A 884 4.60 25.45 27.43
N SER A 885 5.83 25.33 26.94
CA SER A 885 6.70 24.22 27.32
C SER A 885 6.98 24.28 28.82
N ALA A 886 6.78 23.16 29.51
CA ALA A 886 7.25 22.91 30.87
C ALA A 886 8.49 22.01 30.83
N GLU A 887 9.09 21.74 32.00
CA GLU A 887 10.19 20.75 32.14
C GLU A 887 9.71 19.34 31.76
N HIS A 888 8.48 19.00 32.14
CA HIS A 888 7.79 17.77 31.78
C HIS A 888 6.52 18.14 30.98
N GLY A 889 6.55 17.90 29.68
CA GLY A 889 5.44 18.17 28.77
C GLY A 889 5.05 19.65 28.70
N TRP A 890 3.76 19.92 28.79
CA TRP A 890 3.16 21.22 28.50
C TRP A 890 2.33 21.76 29.66
N LYS A 891 2.28 23.08 29.74
CA LYS A 891 1.49 23.82 30.72
C LYS A 891 0.41 24.65 30.04
N MET A 892 -0.83 24.53 30.51
CA MET A 892 -1.93 25.37 30.06
C MET A 892 -1.84 26.76 30.67
N VAL A 893 -2.03 27.78 29.85
CA VAL A 893 -2.11 29.18 30.27
C VAL A 893 -3.44 29.75 29.82
N GLY A 894 -4.19 30.29 30.78
CA GLY A 894 -5.47 30.95 30.55
C GLY A 894 -5.29 32.25 29.77
N LEU A 895 -5.39 32.15 28.45
CA LEU A 895 -5.27 33.22 27.48
C LEU A 895 -6.35 32.99 26.43
N ASN A 896 -7.00 34.05 25.94
CA ASN A 896 -7.88 33.92 24.77
C ASN A 896 -7.10 33.26 23.63
N ASN A 897 -7.58 32.15 23.10
CA ASN A 897 -6.97 31.37 22.01
C ASN A 897 -7.12 32.07 20.65
N LYS A 898 -6.77 33.36 20.59
CA LYS A 898 -6.63 34.07 19.34
C LYS A 898 -5.46 33.46 18.57
N ILE A 899 -5.71 33.21 17.28
CA ILE A 899 -4.71 32.78 16.32
C ILE A 899 -4.57 33.88 15.28
N GLU A 900 -3.32 34.14 14.89
CA GLU A 900 -2.90 35.05 13.84
C GLU A 900 -2.31 34.27 12.66
N LEU A 901 -1.87 34.98 11.62
CA LEU A 901 -1.10 34.37 10.54
C LEU A 901 0.20 33.76 11.08
N GLY A 902 0.58 32.59 10.57
CA GLY A 902 1.76 31.86 10.98
C GLY A 902 1.45 30.46 11.53
N SER A 903 2.43 29.85 12.19
CA SER A 903 2.31 28.51 12.76
C SER A 903 1.39 28.50 13.99
N TRP A 904 0.39 27.62 14.00
CA TRP A 904 -0.46 27.40 15.17
C TRP A 904 0.35 26.83 16.36
N ARG A 905 1.35 25.99 16.08
CA ARG A 905 2.25 25.41 17.09
C ARG A 905 2.98 26.49 17.87
N VAL A 906 3.66 27.40 17.15
CA VAL A 906 4.43 28.50 17.74
C VAL A 906 3.53 29.48 18.51
N GLN A 907 2.26 29.57 18.13
CA GLN A 907 1.25 30.41 18.77
C GLN A 907 0.56 29.75 19.98
N GLY A 908 1.09 28.63 20.50
CA GLY A 908 0.60 27.96 21.70
C GLY A 908 -0.52 26.95 21.46
N SER A 909 -0.68 26.46 20.23
CA SER A 909 -1.63 25.38 19.87
C SER A 909 -0.92 24.18 19.21
N PRO A 910 0.07 23.56 19.89
CA PRO A 910 0.93 22.53 19.31
C PRO A 910 0.23 21.21 18.99
N PHE A 911 -0.87 20.87 19.68
CA PHE A 911 -1.65 19.64 19.44
C PHE A 911 -2.93 19.89 18.62
N TYR A 912 -3.11 21.09 18.07
CA TYR A 912 -4.30 21.42 17.28
C TYR A 912 -4.26 20.71 15.92
N ALA A 913 -5.23 19.83 15.67
CA ALA A 913 -5.31 19.00 14.46
C ALA A 913 -6.47 19.39 13.51
N ASP A 914 -7.47 20.12 13.99
CA ASP A 914 -8.66 20.52 13.21
C ASP A 914 -8.33 21.69 12.26
N ALA A 915 -9.27 22.59 12.02
CA ALA A 915 -9.20 23.61 11.00
C ALA A 915 -9.33 25.03 11.54
N VAL A 916 -8.59 25.96 10.93
CA VAL A 916 -8.69 27.40 11.19
C VAL A 916 -9.24 28.10 9.96
N THR A 917 -10.24 28.95 10.16
CA THR A 917 -10.87 29.76 9.10
C THR A 917 -10.27 31.16 9.06
N TYR A 918 -9.88 31.60 7.86
CA TYR A 918 -9.32 32.90 7.52
C TYR A 918 -10.30 33.62 6.58
N GLU A 919 -10.91 34.71 7.02
CA GLU A 919 -12.02 35.36 6.31
C GLU A 919 -11.76 36.83 6.01
N GLN A 920 -12.06 37.25 4.77
CA GLN A 920 -11.98 38.63 4.30
C GLN A 920 -13.12 38.97 3.34
N SER A 921 -13.45 40.25 3.23
CA SER A 921 -14.39 40.78 2.26
C SER A 921 -13.66 41.48 1.11
N PHE A 922 -14.15 41.30 -0.11
CA PHE A 922 -13.61 41.89 -1.33
C PHE A 922 -14.70 42.67 -2.07
N GLN A 923 -14.38 43.87 -2.52
CA GLN A 923 -15.25 44.67 -3.38
C GLN A 923 -14.96 44.32 -4.84
N VAL A 924 -15.91 43.67 -5.51
CA VAL A 924 -15.77 43.23 -6.90
C VAL A 924 -16.59 44.14 -7.82
N PRO A 925 -15.97 44.82 -8.80
CA PRO A 925 -16.71 45.63 -9.77
C PRO A 925 -17.55 44.74 -10.70
N TYR A 926 -18.62 45.30 -11.26
CA TYR A 926 -19.33 44.64 -12.35
C TYR A 926 -18.49 44.71 -13.62
N CYS A 927 -18.08 43.56 -14.14
CA CYS A 927 -17.39 43.44 -15.42
C CYS A 927 -17.94 42.22 -16.17
N GLU A 928 -18.42 42.41 -17.40
CA GLU A 928 -18.78 41.30 -18.28
C GLU A 928 -17.52 40.49 -18.65
N ASN A 929 -17.61 39.16 -18.64
CA ASN A 929 -16.57 38.22 -19.07
C ASN A 929 -15.27 38.15 -18.22
N MET A 930 -15.28 38.63 -16.96
CA MET A 930 -14.16 38.42 -16.02
C MET A 930 -14.26 37.08 -15.29
N GLY A 931 -13.13 36.38 -15.15
CA GLY A 931 -12.96 35.24 -14.23
C GLY A 931 -12.36 35.68 -12.89
N TYR A 932 -12.56 34.89 -11.85
CA TYR A 932 -12.04 35.16 -10.50
C TYR A 932 -11.49 33.88 -9.87
N GLU A 933 -10.34 33.99 -9.22
CA GLU A 933 -9.69 32.90 -8.49
C GLU A 933 -9.27 33.35 -7.10
N VAL A 934 -9.43 32.46 -6.12
CA VAL A 934 -8.74 32.59 -4.83
C VAL A 934 -7.35 31.99 -4.97
N GLN A 935 -6.33 32.72 -4.54
CA GLN A 935 -4.93 32.28 -4.49
C GLN A 935 -4.45 32.26 -3.04
N LEU A 936 -3.89 31.13 -2.59
CA LEU A 936 -3.20 31.06 -1.30
C LEU A 936 -1.77 31.59 -1.45
N GLY A 937 -1.32 32.36 -0.46
CA GLY A 937 0.10 32.66 -0.27
C GLY A 937 0.82 31.47 0.38
N LYS A 938 1.89 31.74 1.14
CA LYS A 938 2.54 30.70 1.95
C LYS A 938 1.56 30.12 2.98
N TRP A 939 1.36 28.80 2.95
CA TRP A 939 0.47 28.07 3.84
C TRP A 939 1.05 26.68 4.15
N ASN A 940 0.58 26.06 5.22
CA ASN A 940 0.85 24.66 5.52
C ASN A 940 -0.37 23.99 6.18
N GLY A 941 -0.75 22.82 5.68
CA GLY A 941 -1.89 22.03 6.14
C GLY A 941 -2.11 20.83 5.20
N THR A 942 -3.04 19.94 5.55
CA THR A 942 -3.38 18.78 4.72
C THR A 942 -4.17 19.18 3.47
N VAL A 943 -5.11 20.11 3.62
CA VAL A 943 -6.00 20.64 2.57
C VAL A 943 -6.58 21.97 3.01
N SER A 944 -6.99 22.81 2.06
CA SER A 944 -7.79 24.00 2.35
C SER A 944 -9.12 24.02 1.60
N GLU A 945 -10.21 24.38 2.27
CA GLU A 945 -11.52 24.63 1.66
C GLU A 945 -11.73 26.12 1.46
N VAL A 946 -12.29 26.52 0.31
CA VAL A 946 -12.66 27.91 0.03
C VAL A 946 -14.19 28.02 0.03
N LEU A 947 -14.71 28.99 0.77
CA LEU A 947 -16.13 29.38 0.72
C LEU A 947 -16.26 30.80 0.22
N VAL A 948 -17.27 31.03 -0.62
CA VAL A 948 -17.63 32.36 -1.16
C VAL A 948 -19.09 32.61 -0.82
N ASN A 949 -19.34 33.68 -0.08
CA ASN A 949 -20.67 34.06 0.41
C ASN A 949 -21.38 32.91 1.14
N GLY A 950 -20.63 32.12 1.91
CA GLY A 950 -21.14 30.96 2.69
C GLY A 950 -21.29 29.66 1.90
N VAL A 951 -20.98 29.64 0.59
CA VAL A 951 -21.08 28.45 -0.27
C VAL A 951 -19.69 27.90 -0.58
N SER A 952 -19.47 26.59 -0.40
CA SER A 952 -18.20 25.95 -0.74
C SER A 952 -17.92 26.03 -2.25
N ALA A 953 -16.74 26.54 -2.60
CA ALA A 953 -16.24 26.62 -3.97
C ALA A 953 -15.40 25.40 -4.37
N GLY A 954 -15.01 24.57 -3.38
CA GLY A 954 -14.08 23.46 -3.56
C GLY A 954 -12.84 23.61 -2.67
N ILE A 955 -11.80 22.84 -3.01
CA ILE A 955 -10.56 22.76 -2.23
C ILE A 955 -9.34 23.29 -2.97
N ILE A 956 -8.37 23.77 -2.23
CA ILE A 956 -6.99 24.04 -2.64
C ILE A 956 -6.08 23.07 -1.88
N ALA A 957 -5.45 22.16 -2.62
CA ALA A 957 -4.48 21.20 -2.09
C ALA A 957 -3.26 21.00 -2.99
N PHE A 958 -3.32 21.46 -4.24
CA PHE A 958 -2.34 21.14 -5.28
C PHE A 958 -1.79 22.42 -5.89
N LYS A 959 -0.54 22.38 -6.37
CA LYS A 959 0.06 23.52 -7.07
C LYS A 959 -0.51 23.64 -8.51
N PRO A 960 -0.71 24.87 -9.02
CA PRO A 960 -0.63 26.14 -8.30
C PRO A 960 -1.79 26.24 -7.30
N TYR A 961 -1.54 26.76 -6.09
CA TYR A 961 -2.52 26.82 -5.00
C TYR A 961 -3.61 27.89 -5.25
N THR A 962 -4.41 27.66 -6.28
CA THR A 962 -5.47 28.54 -6.77
C THR A 962 -6.75 27.77 -7.05
N LEU A 963 -7.90 28.41 -6.87
CA LEU A 963 -9.21 27.83 -7.16
C LEU A 963 -10.09 28.84 -7.90
N ASP A 964 -10.71 28.41 -9.00
CA ASP A 964 -11.73 29.19 -9.71
C ASP A 964 -13.00 29.33 -8.86
N VAL A 965 -13.33 30.58 -8.55
CA VAL A 965 -14.51 30.97 -7.76
C VAL A 965 -15.52 31.79 -8.57
N SER A 966 -15.30 31.93 -9.88
CA SER A 966 -16.05 32.85 -10.75
C SER A 966 -17.56 32.69 -10.65
N LYS A 967 -18.04 31.44 -10.52
CA LYS A 967 -19.46 31.11 -10.45
C LYS A 967 -20.16 31.60 -9.17
N LEU A 968 -19.41 31.89 -8.11
CA LEU A 968 -19.93 32.28 -6.80
C LEU A 968 -19.72 33.76 -6.48
N ILE A 969 -18.88 34.44 -7.28
CA ILE A 969 -18.65 35.88 -7.17
C ILE A 969 -19.83 36.66 -7.75
N ARG A 970 -20.27 37.68 -7.01
CA ARG A 970 -21.30 38.63 -7.45
C ARG A 970 -20.75 40.06 -7.46
N PRO A 971 -21.32 40.98 -8.25
CA PRO A 971 -20.96 42.40 -8.14
C PRO A 971 -21.21 42.94 -6.73
N GLY A 972 -20.29 43.78 -6.23
CA GLY A 972 -20.34 44.32 -4.88
C GLY A 972 -19.46 43.57 -3.88
N ILE A 973 -19.86 43.57 -2.61
CA ILE A 973 -19.10 42.93 -1.53
C ILE A 973 -19.30 41.41 -1.57
N ASN A 974 -18.18 40.68 -1.57
CA ASN A 974 -18.12 39.23 -1.43
C ASN A 974 -17.33 38.87 -0.18
N GLN A 975 -17.91 38.04 0.67
CA GLN A 975 -17.20 37.45 1.80
C GLN A 975 -16.54 36.15 1.32
N ILE A 976 -15.23 36.04 1.50
CA ILE A 976 -14.47 34.86 1.13
C ILE A 976 -13.78 34.34 2.38
N SER A 977 -13.88 33.04 2.62
CA SER A 977 -13.17 32.37 3.71
C SER A 977 -12.35 31.20 3.19
N VAL A 978 -11.10 31.12 3.64
CA VAL A 978 -10.20 29.99 3.42
C VAL A 978 -10.08 29.23 4.73
N LYS A 979 -10.44 27.96 4.73
CA LYS A 979 -10.34 27.07 5.89
C LYS A 979 -9.14 26.16 5.69
N VAL A 980 -8.09 26.32 6.48
CA VAL A 980 -6.89 25.46 6.45
C VAL A 980 -7.09 24.33 7.46
N VAL A 981 -6.93 23.09 7.02
CA VAL A 981 -7.12 21.89 7.83
C VAL A 981 -5.75 21.31 8.21
N GLY A 982 -5.54 21.04 9.50
CA GLY A 982 -4.36 20.36 10.03
C GLY A 982 -4.44 18.84 9.85
N SER A 983 -3.68 18.13 10.69
CA SER A 983 -3.65 16.67 10.67
C SER A 983 -3.49 16.09 12.07
N ASN A 984 -3.87 14.82 12.21
CA ASN A 984 -3.75 14.07 13.46
C ASN A 984 -2.29 13.77 13.87
N LYS A 985 -1.28 14.16 13.09
CA LYS A 985 0.14 14.03 13.49
C LYS A 985 0.39 14.78 14.79
N ASN A 986 -0.15 15.99 14.89
CA ASN A 986 -0.02 16.79 16.10
C ASN A 986 -0.89 16.27 17.25
N LEU A 987 -1.83 15.35 17.01
CA LEU A 987 -2.74 14.85 18.04
C LEU A 987 -2.36 13.45 18.55
N PHE A 988 -1.97 12.55 17.66
CA PHE A 988 -1.65 11.16 17.97
C PHE A 988 -0.16 10.83 17.88
N GLY A 989 0.67 11.69 17.26
CA GLY A 989 2.11 11.49 17.16
C GLY A 989 2.53 10.64 15.96
N PRO A 990 3.69 9.94 16.04
CA PRO A 990 4.56 9.78 17.22
C PRO A 990 5.22 11.11 17.64
N PHE A 991 5.36 11.34 18.94
CA PHE A 991 5.92 12.59 19.50
C PHE A 991 7.38 12.49 19.95
N HIS A 992 7.85 11.28 20.28
CA HIS A 992 9.08 11.08 21.07
C HIS A 992 10.19 10.32 20.37
N ASN A 993 9.88 9.53 19.33
CA ASN A 993 10.87 8.77 18.57
C ASN A 993 11.01 9.31 17.15
N GLU A 994 12.23 9.67 16.75
CA GLU A 994 12.50 10.24 15.43
C GLU A 994 11.95 9.35 14.31
N SER A 995 11.16 9.94 13.43
CA SER A 995 10.69 9.32 12.20
C SER A 995 11.02 10.22 11.02
N SER A 996 11.22 9.61 9.85
CA SER A 996 11.22 10.36 8.61
C SER A 996 9.77 10.65 8.22
N ILE A 997 9.52 11.82 7.65
CA ILE A 997 8.19 12.19 7.13
C ILE A 997 7.77 11.14 6.09
N GLY A 998 6.53 10.67 6.17
CA GLY A 998 6.03 9.64 5.27
C GLY A 998 6.36 8.21 5.71
N PHE A 999 6.85 8.00 6.95
CA PHE A 999 7.15 6.68 7.50
C PHE A 999 6.82 6.60 8.99
N VAL A 1000 5.70 5.94 9.31
CA VAL A 1000 5.19 5.74 10.68
C VAL A 1000 4.69 4.31 10.87
N THR A 1001 5.49 3.48 11.56
CA THR A 1001 5.09 2.13 12.00
C THR A 1001 4.73 2.11 13.50
N PRO A 1002 4.02 1.08 13.99
CA PRO A 1002 3.68 0.95 15.41
C PRO A 1002 4.89 0.99 16.36
N ASN A 1003 6.07 0.58 15.88
CA ASN A 1003 7.29 0.58 16.68
C ASN A 1003 7.78 1.99 17.07
N LEU A 1004 7.38 3.04 16.33
CA LEU A 1004 7.77 4.43 16.64
C LEU A 1004 7.00 5.01 17.85
N TYR A 1005 6.01 4.30 18.40
CA TYR A 1005 5.30 4.71 19.61
C TYR A 1005 5.87 4.04 20.89
N LYS A 1006 6.88 3.18 20.75
CA LYS A 1006 7.43 2.32 21.82
C LYS A 1006 8.74 2.88 22.37
N GLY A 1007 9.15 2.43 23.56
CA GLY A 1007 10.52 2.66 24.06
C GLY A 1007 10.83 4.07 24.54
N THR A 1008 9.81 4.90 24.78
CA THR A 1008 9.98 6.23 25.39
C THR A 1008 10.23 6.09 26.89
N VAL A 1009 11.44 6.46 27.34
CA VAL A 1009 11.90 6.23 28.73
C VAL A 1009 11.84 7.49 29.60
N ASN A 1010 12.09 8.66 29.01
CA ASN A 1010 12.13 9.93 29.73
C ASN A 1010 10.87 10.73 29.42
N TYR A 1011 10.36 11.49 30.39
CA TYR A 1011 9.31 12.48 30.17
C TYR A 1011 9.96 13.78 29.67
N PRO A 1012 9.87 14.13 28.38
CA PRO A 1012 10.60 15.28 27.84
C PRO A 1012 9.88 16.60 28.11
N ALA A 1013 10.59 17.71 27.94
CA ALA A 1013 9.99 19.04 27.93
C ALA A 1013 9.09 19.20 26.69
N GLY A 1014 8.03 20.01 26.80
CA GLY A 1014 7.06 20.19 25.70
C GLY A 1014 7.69 20.61 24.37
N LYS A 1015 8.68 21.50 24.41
CA LYS A 1015 9.44 21.97 23.24
C LYS A 1015 10.18 20.85 22.48
N ASP A 1016 10.40 19.69 23.11
CA ASP A 1016 11.11 18.56 22.54
C ASP A 1016 10.14 17.55 21.86
N TYR A 1017 8.83 17.80 21.92
CA TYR A 1017 7.83 17.01 21.19
C TYR A 1017 7.94 17.28 19.67
N MET A 1018 7.91 16.24 18.86
CA MET A 1018 7.94 16.36 17.40
C MET A 1018 6.55 16.67 16.83
N GLN A 1019 6.33 17.94 16.50
CA GLN A 1019 5.06 18.45 15.96
C GLN A 1019 5.28 19.32 14.72
N PHE A 1020 4.28 19.34 13.86
CA PHE A 1020 4.30 20.05 12.58
C PHE A 1020 3.75 21.48 12.73
N ASP A 1021 4.27 22.38 11.91
CA ASP A 1021 3.80 23.76 11.83
C ASP A 1021 2.66 23.88 10.80
N TYR A 1022 1.41 24.00 11.26
CA TYR A 1022 0.25 24.27 10.39
C TYR A 1022 -0.19 25.73 10.45
N GLY A 1023 -0.80 26.23 9.37
CA GLY A 1023 -1.41 27.55 9.31
C GLY A 1023 -1.22 28.30 7.98
N LEU A 1024 -1.92 29.42 7.85
CA LEU A 1024 -1.73 30.38 6.76
C LEU A 1024 -0.70 31.43 7.20
N TYR A 1025 0.41 31.57 6.47
CA TYR A 1025 1.51 32.48 6.81
C TYR A 1025 1.39 33.83 6.09
N GLU A 1026 0.69 33.85 4.96
CA GLU A 1026 0.44 35.04 4.16
C GLU A 1026 -1.06 35.14 3.83
N PRO A 1027 -1.66 36.35 3.81
CA PRO A 1027 -3.05 36.49 3.41
C PRO A 1027 -3.34 35.88 2.05
N PHE A 1028 -4.51 35.27 1.89
CA PHE A 1028 -4.98 34.84 0.58
C PHE A 1028 -5.43 36.05 -0.25
N LEU A 1029 -5.42 35.91 -1.57
CA LEU A 1029 -5.73 36.98 -2.52
C LEU A 1029 -6.90 36.57 -3.42
N LEU A 1030 -7.72 37.54 -3.81
CA LEU A 1030 -8.66 37.40 -4.92
C LEU A 1030 -8.01 37.94 -6.18
N VAL A 1031 -7.90 37.11 -7.20
CA VAL A 1031 -7.29 37.44 -8.49
C VAL A 1031 -8.38 37.49 -9.55
N SER A 1032 -8.48 38.59 -10.26
CA SER A 1032 -9.35 38.71 -11.43
C SER A 1032 -8.57 38.37 -12.70
N LYS A 1033 -9.26 37.76 -13.66
CA LYS A 1033 -8.74 37.29 -14.94
C LYS A 1033 -9.57 37.88 -16.07
N SER A 1034 -8.98 38.76 -16.87
CA SER A 1034 -9.60 39.19 -18.13
C SER A 1034 -9.41 38.12 -19.20
N LYS A 1035 -10.47 37.87 -19.96
CA LYS A 1035 -10.42 37.06 -21.18
C LYS A 1035 -9.97 37.88 -22.37
#